data_AF-A0A938SRS4-F1
#
_entry.id   AF-A0A938SRS4-F1
#
_cell.length_a   1.000
_cell.length_b   1.000
_cell.length_c   1.000
_cell.angle_alpha   90.00
_cell.angle_beta   90.00
_cell.angle_gamma   90.00
#
_symmetry.space_group_name_H-M   'P 1'
#
loop_
_entity.id
_entity.type
_entity.pdbx_description
1 polymer ?
#
loop_
_entity_poly.entity_id
_entity_poly.type
_entity_poly.pdbx_seq_one_letter_code
_entity_poly.pdbx_strand_id
1 'polypeptide(L)'
;MRRSALGCIAGVAVAWGGGQALAQDNPVILQWFEARWADMERRMPDFFVAGYGATWIPPVSKGGIGPTGNTDTVGYDPWERFDLGRPNRQTAYGTEQNLRAVIEEFHRANALVYVDAVLNHNGARQTGASFQAAGGYPGFWMASANPPTNKQPTSPWGDFQAGTSSGYLQSENPGGPRYDRERGDLVALIDLDQASVNFFIRHPIGPGNPQNIPGGTLWNLPDAGNARLYPDRQLAPFAFTNPGSFRNPGPTAFTVYPFNTATPMAGDPIAENATGLLFRWTQWMLDEFKVDGFRLDAIKHAPSWFWDTYFDSAVHLRRTTPDGRQVTPFSFGESVEGNQFTFDNYVRKSNNIVRAGDSFGNRDALDLAGAGALRDLLSAGGLGSWQNVAGAHLDTIDDGNDFTQDGSLGVNHVFSHDNGTTGNGSGAPGIPTIKQQFPTGQAYLLMRTGPTKIYHNPRAIARSGGFWPRSGVDLALGHDYTPLAGGQPPVASDLVTRLVRIHNQYARGQFYRLNFTEPNPGLRGLEDVLIFDRRSGGQSNVLAAVNDRYDAGYDARTIFTQFPQGTILVELTGNAANAAVDPSDDVRDILVAGANGQVDLRIPRNRTGSTEHHRGYVVYGPAVPSGTLAVAPTSGQIPADAPSTSAAAIARGRMNPIPIVQAPVFTLELNTTPTLHNVVYRSVSYTDVNTDDKAAFRVNQGYRDLNGNGSPDYPHTAGVLAGYEDFRTVNQPAYNGSTATTGRYTQTIDASLLPEGMNYVSAIAFRRRPAGTSPLFAEWRQPVYIDRVPPEVAWANQTARITATQFRVDVKALDQTVRRAHVMRDVPTGVDPRTLVDVFNLARVEDRFDFYLTLTGLRHGYSTITLVAYEESDTLMRSNVVNYPNVFIDLCPADLDDDGVVDFNDFLVFLNWYNTADPRADLNGDGVIDFNDLLEYLNQYNTPCA
;
A
#
# COMPACT_ATOMS: atom_id res chain seq x y z
N MET A 1 -32.99 -54.37 27.76
CA MET A 1 -32.24 -54.60 26.51
C MET A 1 -31.97 -53.24 25.86
N ARG A 2 -30.66 -52.92 25.66
CA ARG A 2 -30.00 -51.96 24.72
C ARG A 2 -30.58 -50.54 24.56
N ARG A 3 -29.84 -49.41 24.54
CA ARG A 3 -28.42 -48.98 24.66
C ARG A 3 -28.48 -47.43 24.83
N SER A 4 -27.84 -46.84 25.84
CA SER A 4 -26.62 -46.00 25.78
C SER A 4 -26.74 -44.58 25.19
N ALA A 5 -26.56 -43.56 26.04
CA ALA A 5 -25.76 -42.35 25.76
C ALA A 5 -25.37 -41.69 27.10
N LEU A 6 -24.06 -41.66 27.40
CA LEU A 6 -23.46 -40.98 28.55
C LEU A 6 -23.43 -39.46 28.30
N GLY A 7 -23.86 -38.69 29.30
CA GLY A 7 -23.57 -37.26 29.39
C GLY A 7 -22.27 -37.03 30.16
N CYS A 8 -21.33 -36.30 29.57
CA CYS A 8 -20.17 -35.75 30.28
C CYS A 8 -20.50 -34.32 30.74
N ILE A 9 -20.36 -34.10 32.05
CA ILE A 9 -20.49 -32.81 32.72
C ILE A 9 -19.21 -32.01 32.44
N ALA A 10 -19.33 -30.88 31.75
CA ALA A 10 -18.25 -29.91 31.59
C ALA A 10 -18.25 -28.94 32.78
N GLY A 11 -17.15 -28.93 33.54
CA GLY A 11 -16.91 -27.99 34.64
C GLY A 11 -16.64 -26.58 34.12
N VAL A 12 -17.35 -25.61 34.68
CA VAL A 12 -17.17 -24.18 34.43
C VAL A 12 -15.90 -23.72 35.13
N ALA A 13 -14.86 -23.40 34.35
CA ALA A 13 -13.72 -22.64 34.83
C ALA A 13 -14.09 -21.16 34.81
N VAL A 14 -14.22 -20.57 36.00
CA VAL A 14 -14.38 -19.13 36.21
C VAL A 14 -13.06 -18.46 35.81
N ALA A 15 -13.03 -17.84 34.63
CA ALA A 15 -11.93 -17.00 34.20
C ALA A 15 -11.93 -15.71 35.02
N TRP A 16 -10.91 -15.54 35.86
CA TRP A 16 -10.65 -14.26 36.52
C TRP A 16 -10.18 -13.26 35.46
N GLY A 17 -11.01 -12.23 35.23
CA GLY A 17 -10.68 -11.09 34.38
C GLY A 17 -9.58 -10.24 35.02
N GLY A 18 -8.33 -10.49 34.64
CA GLY A 18 -7.30 -9.48 34.63
C GLY A 18 -7.39 -8.74 33.30
N GLY A 19 -7.59 -7.42 33.33
CA GLY A 19 -7.55 -6.58 32.13
C GLY A 19 -6.25 -6.83 31.39
N GLN A 20 -6.32 -7.53 30.25
CA GLN A 20 -5.19 -7.64 29.36
C GLN A 20 -5.00 -6.26 28.73
N ALA A 21 -3.97 -5.53 29.15
CA ALA A 21 -3.44 -4.45 28.35
C ALA A 21 -3.19 -5.05 26.96
N LEU A 22 -4.03 -4.68 25.99
CA LEU A 22 -3.91 -5.10 24.61
C LEU A 22 -2.47 -4.82 24.19
N ALA A 23 -1.73 -5.85 23.77
CA ALA A 23 -0.48 -5.63 23.09
C ALA A 23 -0.81 -4.74 21.88
N GLN A 24 -0.44 -3.46 21.95
CA GLN A 24 -0.61 -2.52 20.85
C GLN A 24 0.40 -2.85 19.75
N ASP A 25 0.14 -3.92 19.01
CA ASP A 25 0.91 -4.32 17.83
C ASP A 25 0.36 -3.60 16.58
N ASN A 26 0.16 -2.27 16.69
CA ASN A 26 -0.26 -1.46 15.55
C ASN A 26 0.88 -1.41 14.54
N PRO A 27 0.65 -1.74 13.26
CA PRO A 27 1.70 -1.62 12.25
C PRO A 27 2.06 -0.15 12.02
N VAL A 28 3.35 0.14 11.82
CA VAL A 28 3.77 1.44 11.30
C VAL A 28 3.28 1.57 9.86
N ILE A 29 2.56 2.66 9.58
CA ILE A 29 1.98 2.96 8.28
C ILE A 29 2.96 3.81 7.47
N LEU A 30 3.26 3.42 6.23
CA LEU A 30 3.92 4.31 5.27
C LEU A 30 2.89 4.99 4.40
N GLN A 31 2.68 6.30 4.57
CA GLN A 31 1.97 7.08 3.57
C GLN A 31 2.91 7.27 2.36
N TRP A 32 2.70 6.50 1.30
CA TRP A 32 3.60 6.42 0.16
C TRP A 32 2.97 7.08 -1.06
N PHE A 33 3.29 8.35 -1.28
CA PHE A 33 2.71 9.16 -2.35
C PHE A 33 3.77 9.50 -3.38
N GLU A 34 3.37 10.08 -4.52
CA GLU A 34 4.27 10.48 -5.60
C GLU A 34 5.21 9.36 -6.10
N ALA A 35 4.73 8.12 -6.08
CA ALA A 35 5.36 6.96 -6.70
C ALA A 35 4.34 6.25 -7.59
N ARG A 36 4.75 5.72 -8.73
CA ARG A 36 3.85 4.89 -9.55
C ARG A 36 3.65 3.53 -8.91
N TRP A 37 2.52 2.88 -9.19
CA TRP A 37 2.20 1.53 -8.71
C TRP A 37 3.29 0.52 -9.01
N ALA A 38 3.84 0.54 -10.24
CA ALA A 38 4.95 -0.32 -10.64
C ALA A 38 6.26 -0.04 -9.88
N ASP A 39 6.47 1.21 -9.43
CA ASP A 39 7.68 1.59 -8.69
C ASP A 39 7.58 1.12 -7.24
N MET A 40 6.38 1.23 -6.64
CA MET A 40 6.07 0.64 -5.33
C MET A 40 6.21 -0.88 -5.34
N GLU A 41 5.67 -1.57 -6.36
CA GLU A 41 5.80 -3.03 -6.54
C GLU A 41 7.27 -3.45 -6.56
N ARG A 42 8.10 -2.77 -7.37
CA ARG A 42 9.53 -3.05 -7.46
C ARG A 42 10.27 -2.85 -6.13
N ARG A 43 9.86 -1.85 -5.35
CA ARG A 43 10.51 -1.45 -4.09
C ARG A 43 9.91 -2.09 -2.84
N MET A 44 8.95 -3.01 -3.00
CA MET A 44 8.39 -3.75 -1.87
C MET A 44 9.44 -4.45 -0.98
N PRO A 45 10.57 -4.99 -1.50
CA PRO A 45 11.65 -5.50 -0.67
C PRO A 45 12.18 -4.48 0.35
N ASP A 46 12.30 -3.21 -0.05
CA ASP A 46 12.79 -2.14 0.83
C ASP A 46 11.73 -1.77 1.89
N PHE A 47 10.47 -1.73 1.49
CA PHE A 47 9.34 -1.55 2.42
C PHE A 47 9.31 -2.64 3.48
N PHE A 48 9.44 -3.90 3.06
CA PHE A 48 9.42 -5.06 3.94
C PHE A 48 10.59 -5.02 4.94
N VAL A 49 11.82 -4.84 4.45
CA VAL A 49 13.05 -4.80 5.27
C VAL A 49 13.07 -3.61 6.22
N ALA A 50 12.50 -2.47 5.83
CA ALA A 50 12.36 -1.30 6.71
C ALA A 50 11.47 -1.57 7.94
N GLY A 51 10.59 -2.57 7.88
CA GLY A 51 9.77 -2.99 9.01
C GLY A 51 8.32 -2.49 8.97
N TYR A 52 7.89 -1.81 7.90
CA TYR A 52 6.51 -1.36 7.78
C TYR A 52 5.55 -2.57 7.71
N GLY A 53 4.35 -2.38 8.26
CA GLY A 53 3.28 -3.39 8.26
C GLY A 53 1.98 -2.88 7.63
N ALA A 54 1.96 -1.64 7.17
CA ALA A 54 0.82 -1.04 6.50
C ALA A 54 1.27 0.11 5.58
N THR A 55 0.42 0.47 4.61
CA THR A 55 0.61 1.63 3.75
C THR A 55 -0.68 2.42 3.60
N TRP A 56 -0.54 3.73 3.41
CA TRP A 56 -1.60 4.59 2.88
C TRP A 56 -1.17 5.08 1.49
N ILE A 57 -1.91 4.67 0.46
CA ILE A 57 -1.67 5.04 -0.94
C ILE A 57 -2.65 6.14 -1.40
N PRO A 58 -2.26 6.98 -2.39
CA PRO A 58 -3.07 8.12 -2.82
C PRO A 58 -4.40 7.71 -3.49
N PRO A 59 -5.30 8.66 -3.81
CA PRO A 59 -6.56 8.34 -4.46
C PRO A 59 -6.33 7.54 -5.74
N VAL A 60 -7.04 6.41 -5.84
CA VAL A 60 -6.87 5.43 -6.93
C VAL A 60 -7.75 5.71 -8.14
N SER A 61 -8.80 6.52 -7.96
CA SER A 61 -9.76 6.85 -9.01
C SER A 61 -9.25 7.95 -9.92
N LYS A 62 -9.76 7.97 -11.15
CA LYS A 62 -9.51 9.01 -12.13
C LYS A 62 -9.96 10.37 -11.59
N GLY A 63 -9.00 11.28 -11.44
CA GLY A 63 -9.22 12.71 -11.16
C GLY A 63 -9.10 13.61 -12.39
N GLY A 64 -9.50 14.86 -12.24
CA GLY A 64 -9.46 15.91 -13.28
C GLY A 64 -10.79 16.15 -13.97
N ILE A 65 -10.96 17.30 -14.65
CA ILE A 65 -12.24 17.67 -15.28
C ILE A 65 -12.28 17.12 -16.71
N GLY A 66 -13.20 16.18 -16.96
CA GLY A 66 -13.42 15.57 -18.29
C GLY A 66 -12.22 14.85 -18.92
N PRO A 67 -11.41 14.08 -18.16
CA PRO A 67 -10.19 13.49 -18.69
C PRO A 67 -10.48 12.39 -19.72
N THR A 68 -10.04 12.61 -20.96
CA THR A 68 -10.09 11.63 -22.06
C THR A 68 -8.77 10.86 -22.25
N GLY A 69 -7.70 11.24 -21.53
CA GLY A 69 -6.39 10.61 -21.59
C GLY A 69 -5.74 10.38 -20.21
N ASN A 70 -4.42 10.27 -20.21
CA ASN A 70 -3.63 10.21 -18.97
C ASN A 70 -3.82 11.49 -18.16
N THR A 71 -3.84 11.36 -16.83
CA THR A 71 -3.91 12.50 -15.92
C THR A 71 -2.70 12.55 -15.03
N ASP A 72 -2.33 13.76 -14.62
CA ASP A 72 -1.24 14.05 -13.69
C ASP A 72 -1.78 14.78 -12.45
N THR A 73 -3.07 14.63 -12.13
CA THR A 73 -3.68 15.17 -10.90
C THR A 73 -3.35 14.25 -9.72
N VAL A 74 -3.43 14.77 -8.49
CA VAL A 74 -3.17 13.95 -7.28
C VAL A 74 -4.33 13.00 -7.00
N GLY A 75 -5.53 13.32 -7.53
CA GLY A 75 -6.73 12.52 -7.39
C GLY A 75 -7.74 13.03 -6.35
N TYR A 76 -7.43 14.13 -5.63
CA TYR A 76 -8.38 14.85 -4.76
C TYR A 76 -9.46 15.63 -5.52
N ASP A 77 -9.45 15.53 -6.85
CA ASP A 77 -10.44 16.08 -7.75
C ASP A 77 -11.16 14.95 -8.51
N PRO A 78 -11.78 13.97 -7.80
CA PRO A 78 -12.29 12.76 -8.43
C PRO A 78 -13.31 13.09 -9.52
N TRP A 79 -13.17 12.41 -10.65
CA TRP A 79 -14.07 12.52 -11.80
C TRP A 79 -14.99 11.30 -11.89
N GLU A 80 -14.38 10.12 -11.92
CA GLU A 80 -15.04 8.85 -12.16
C GLU A 80 -14.45 7.80 -11.22
N ARG A 81 -15.21 7.44 -10.17
CA ARG A 81 -14.72 6.60 -9.07
C ARG A 81 -14.33 5.18 -9.51
N PHE A 82 -15.03 4.65 -10.50
CA PHE A 82 -14.83 3.30 -11.04
C PHE A 82 -13.80 3.21 -12.18
N ASP A 83 -13.25 4.34 -12.64
CA ASP A 83 -12.09 4.34 -13.54
C ASP A 83 -10.80 4.45 -12.73
N LEU A 84 -10.07 3.34 -12.62
CA LEU A 84 -8.77 3.29 -11.91
C LEU A 84 -7.57 3.43 -12.85
N GLY A 85 -7.83 3.85 -14.10
CA GLY A 85 -6.83 4.00 -15.14
C GLY A 85 -6.64 2.76 -16.00
N ARG A 86 -6.33 2.99 -17.27
CA ARG A 86 -6.02 1.97 -18.29
C ARG A 86 -4.96 2.50 -19.27
N PRO A 87 -4.37 1.69 -20.15
CA PRO A 87 -3.39 2.17 -21.13
C PRO A 87 -3.93 3.40 -21.91
N ASN A 88 -3.09 4.43 -22.07
CA ASN A 88 -3.42 5.74 -22.66
C ASN A 88 -4.49 6.59 -21.94
N ARG A 89 -5.09 6.08 -20.85
CA ARG A 89 -5.97 6.80 -19.93
C ARG A 89 -5.62 6.44 -18.49
N GLN A 90 -4.35 6.59 -18.10
CA GLN A 90 -3.83 6.29 -16.75
C GLN A 90 -4.22 7.35 -15.73
N THR A 91 -4.28 6.98 -14.45
CA THR A 91 -4.15 7.95 -13.36
C THR A 91 -2.70 8.45 -13.30
N ALA A 92 -2.39 9.40 -12.42
CA ALA A 92 -1.01 9.82 -12.20
C ALA A 92 -0.10 8.66 -11.74
N TYR A 93 -0.69 7.62 -11.16
CA TYR A 93 0.03 6.53 -10.51
C TYR A 93 0.10 5.25 -11.36
N GLY A 94 -0.76 5.10 -12.38
CA GLY A 94 -0.73 4.00 -13.33
C GLY A 94 -2.11 3.51 -13.76
N THR A 95 -2.19 2.21 -14.08
CA THR A 95 -3.42 1.51 -14.49
C THR A 95 -4.04 0.70 -13.35
N GLU A 96 -5.27 0.23 -13.56
CA GLU A 96 -5.95 -0.75 -12.70
C GLU A 96 -5.10 -2.03 -12.51
N GLN A 97 -4.47 -2.55 -13.57
CA GLN A 97 -3.66 -3.75 -13.46
C GLN A 97 -2.39 -3.53 -12.62
N ASN A 98 -1.75 -2.37 -12.75
CA ASN A 98 -0.62 -2.04 -11.87
C ASN A 98 -1.07 -1.93 -10.41
N LEU A 99 -2.24 -1.33 -10.15
CA LEU A 99 -2.80 -1.22 -8.80
C LEU A 99 -3.07 -2.61 -8.18
N ARG A 100 -3.67 -3.53 -8.94
CA ARG A 100 -3.89 -4.91 -8.48
C ARG A 100 -2.59 -5.60 -8.11
N ALA A 101 -1.60 -5.55 -9.01
CA ALA A 101 -0.30 -6.18 -8.78
C ALA A 101 0.41 -5.64 -7.54
N VAL A 102 0.40 -4.32 -7.30
CA VAL A 102 1.05 -3.77 -6.11
C VAL A 102 0.30 -4.08 -4.81
N ILE A 103 -1.04 -4.14 -4.84
CA ILE A 103 -1.83 -4.54 -3.66
C ILE A 103 -1.52 -6.00 -3.30
N GLU A 104 -1.50 -6.89 -4.28
CA GLU A 104 -1.14 -8.29 -4.07
C GLU A 104 0.28 -8.43 -3.51
N GLU A 105 1.21 -7.58 -3.94
CA GLU A 105 2.59 -7.56 -3.45
C GLU A 105 2.69 -7.03 -2.01
N PHE A 106 1.91 -6.00 -1.65
CA PHE A 106 1.77 -5.55 -0.25
C PHE A 106 1.22 -6.68 0.63
N HIS A 107 0.15 -7.34 0.18
CA HIS A 107 -0.41 -8.48 0.90
C HIS A 107 0.63 -9.56 1.07
N ARG A 108 1.33 -9.94 -0.01
CA ARG A 108 2.42 -10.93 0.06
C ARG A 108 3.48 -10.55 1.09
N ALA A 109 3.83 -9.26 1.22
CA ALA A 109 4.75 -8.75 2.24
C ALA A 109 4.16 -8.66 3.67
N ASN A 110 2.95 -9.18 3.90
CA ASN A 110 2.16 -9.03 5.12
C ASN A 110 1.93 -7.57 5.51
N ALA A 111 1.55 -6.74 4.54
CA ALA A 111 1.19 -5.35 4.75
C ALA A 111 -0.31 -5.12 4.52
N LEU A 112 -0.88 -4.19 5.29
CA LEU A 112 -2.23 -3.67 5.07
C LEU A 112 -2.21 -2.51 4.08
N VAL A 113 -3.19 -2.43 3.18
CA VAL A 113 -3.34 -1.33 2.21
C VAL A 113 -4.54 -0.46 2.56
N TYR A 114 -4.28 0.80 2.93
CA TYR A 114 -5.30 1.84 3.08
C TYR A 114 -5.33 2.73 1.84
N VAL A 115 -6.47 2.81 1.18
CA VAL A 115 -6.64 3.70 0.02
C VAL A 115 -7.25 5.02 0.45
N ASP A 116 -6.82 6.11 -0.20
CA ASP A 116 -7.46 7.41 -0.02
C ASP A 116 -8.85 7.42 -0.66
N ALA A 117 -9.87 7.76 0.14
CA ALA A 117 -11.26 7.76 -0.27
C ALA A 117 -11.84 9.17 -0.24
N VAL A 118 -12.10 9.71 -1.42
CA VAL A 118 -12.70 11.04 -1.62
C VAL A 118 -14.20 10.87 -1.85
N LEU A 119 -14.98 11.04 -0.78
CA LEU A 119 -16.43 10.80 -0.78
C LEU A 119 -17.27 12.08 -0.64
N ASN A 120 -16.64 13.25 -0.49
CA ASN A 120 -17.33 14.52 -0.27
C ASN A 120 -17.78 15.22 -1.56
N HIS A 121 -16.93 15.24 -2.57
CA HIS A 121 -17.07 16.11 -3.73
C HIS A 121 -16.65 15.40 -5.04
N ASN A 122 -16.79 16.11 -6.17
CA ASN A 122 -16.13 15.82 -7.44
C ASN A 122 -15.23 16.98 -7.87
N GLY A 123 -14.48 16.82 -8.98
CA GLY A 123 -13.65 17.87 -9.57
C GLY A 123 -14.38 19.22 -9.80
N ALA A 124 -13.61 20.29 -9.99
CA ALA A 124 -14.08 21.69 -9.86
C ALA A 124 -15.43 22.02 -10.50
N ARG A 125 -16.26 22.82 -9.80
CA ARG A 125 -17.65 23.13 -10.19
C ARG A 125 -17.77 23.61 -11.64
N GLN A 126 -18.55 22.90 -12.44
CA GLN A 126 -18.87 23.25 -13.82
C GLN A 126 -20.34 23.68 -13.99
N THR A 127 -20.57 24.80 -14.66
CA THR A 127 -21.91 25.36 -14.90
C THR A 127 -22.37 25.27 -16.36
N GLY A 128 -21.46 24.97 -17.29
CA GLY A 128 -21.71 25.10 -18.73
C GLY A 128 -22.81 24.18 -19.27
N ALA A 129 -23.60 24.68 -20.22
CA ALA A 129 -24.59 23.89 -20.96
C ALA A 129 -23.95 22.74 -21.76
N SER A 130 -22.77 22.96 -22.34
CA SER A 130 -22.01 21.94 -23.06
C SER A 130 -21.56 20.79 -22.14
N PHE A 131 -21.13 21.11 -20.92
CA PHE A 131 -20.76 20.11 -19.92
C PHE A 131 -21.94 19.23 -19.52
N GLN A 132 -23.11 19.85 -19.30
CA GLN A 132 -24.35 19.12 -19.03
C GLN A 132 -24.79 18.26 -20.22
N ALA A 133 -24.67 18.78 -21.45
CA ALA A 133 -24.96 18.02 -22.66
C ALA A 133 -24.04 16.81 -22.83
N ALA A 134 -22.78 16.90 -22.38
CA ALA A 134 -21.84 15.79 -22.36
C ALA A 134 -22.18 14.69 -21.34
N GLY A 135 -23.10 14.94 -20.40
CA GLY A 135 -23.53 13.99 -19.38
C GLY A 135 -23.13 14.39 -17.96
N GLY A 136 -22.41 15.50 -17.79
CA GLY A 136 -21.98 15.96 -16.46
C GLY A 136 -20.89 15.07 -15.85
N TYR A 137 -20.93 14.93 -14.52
CA TYR A 137 -20.03 14.04 -13.78
C TYR A 137 -20.51 12.59 -13.88
N PRO A 138 -19.65 11.63 -14.28
CA PRO A 138 -20.02 10.22 -14.40
C PRO A 138 -20.68 9.66 -13.13
N GLY A 139 -21.84 9.05 -13.28
CA GLY A 139 -22.62 8.44 -12.20
C GLY A 139 -23.41 9.42 -11.32
N PHE A 140 -23.31 10.74 -11.51
CA PHE A 140 -24.04 11.74 -10.73
C PHE A 140 -25.01 12.55 -11.58
N TRP A 141 -26.24 12.70 -11.11
CA TRP A 141 -27.25 13.46 -11.84
C TRP A 141 -27.17 14.93 -11.49
N MET A 142 -27.08 15.77 -12.52
CA MET A 142 -26.97 17.23 -12.35
C MET A 142 -28.30 17.97 -12.51
N ALA A 143 -29.44 17.29 -12.66
CA ALA A 143 -30.71 17.93 -13.00
C ALA A 143 -30.62 18.88 -14.21
N SER A 144 -30.07 18.38 -15.32
CA SER A 144 -29.92 19.14 -16.56
C SER A 144 -31.29 19.52 -17.17
N ALA A 145 -31.42 20.74 -17.66
CA ALA A 145 -32.59 21.18 -18.42
C ALA A 145 -32.61 20.55 -19.82
N ASN A 146 -33.77 20.54 -20.49
CA ASN A 146 -33.89 20.17 -21.89
C ASN A 146 -34.49 21.33 -22.71
N PRO A 147 -33.71 22.00 -23.59
CA PRO A 147 -32.28 21.77 -23.83
C PRO A 147 -31.39 22.20 -22.64
N PRO A 148 -30.15 21.71 -22.52
CA PRO A 148 -29.23 22.12 -21.44
C PRO A 148 -28.94 23.62 -21.44
N THR A 149 -28.81 24.20 -20.25
CA THR A 149 -28.59 25.65 -20.03
C THR A 149 -27.45 25.88 -19.04
N ASN A 150 -26.78 27.03 -19.10
CA ASN A 150 -25.78 27.39 -18.08
C ASN A 150 -26.44 27.49 -16.70
N LYS A 151 -25.96 26.70 -15.73
CA LYS A 151 -26.49 26.70 -14.36
C LYS A 151 -26.12 27.96 -13.59
N GLN A 152 -27.07 28.43 -12.80
CA GLN A 152 -26.93 29.52 -11.84
C GLN A 152 -26.89 28.95 -10.41
N PRO A 153 -26.48 29.74 -9.40
CA PRO A 153 -26.49 29.31 -8.01
C PRO A 153 -27.80 28.68 -7.54
N THR A 154 -28.94 29.26 -7.93
CA THR A 154 -30.28 28.80 -7.56
C THR A 154 -30.88 27.74 -8.50
N SER A 155 -30.14 27.29 -9.51
CA SER A 155 -30.60 26.19 -10.37
C SER A 155 -30.76 24.89 -9.56
N PRO A 156 -31.60 23.93 -9.99
CA PRO A 156 -31.55 22.58 -9.43
C PRO A 156 -30.20 21.95 -9.78
N TRP A 157 -29.47 21.45 -8.79
CA TRP A 157 -28.13 20.85 -8.97
C TRP A 157 -28.12 19.31 -8.89
N GLY A 158 -29.28 18.69 -8.68
CA GLY A 158 -29.42 17.23 -8.65
C GLY A 158 -28.75 16.64 -7.40
N ASP A 159 -27.67 15.87 -7.61
CA ASP A 159 -26.91 15.20 -6.55
C ASP A 159 -25.84 16.09 -5.89
N PHE A 160 -25.83 17.40 -6.19
CA PHE A 160 -24.84 18.35 -5.68
C PHE A 160 -25.49 19.49 -4.93
N GLN A 161 -24.74 20.09 -4.01
CA GLN A 161 -25.20 21.24 -3.24
C GLN A 161 -25.42 22.45 -4.14
N ALA A 162 -26.59 23.10 -3.96
CA ALA A 162 -26.96 24.31 -4.65
C ALA A 162 -26.43 25.56 -3.94
N GLY A 163 -26.38 26.68 -4.66
CA GLY A 163 -26.14 27.99 -4.06
C GLY A 163 -27.45 28.67 -3.63
N THR A 164 -27.32 29.94 -3.27
CA THR A 164 -28.44 30.82 -2.93
C THR A 164 -28.56 31.96 -3.94
N SER A 165 -29.57 32.83 -3.79
CA SER A 165 -29.67 34.06 -4.60
C SER A 165 -28.44 34.96 -4.48
N SER A 166 -27.66 34.84 -3.40
CA SER A 166 -26.42 35.59 -3.18
C SER A 166 -25.18 34.91 -3.75
N GLY A 167 -25.31 33.74 -4.37
CA GLY A 167 -24.24 32.97 -5.01
C GLY A 167 -23.99 31.60 -4.39
N TYR A 168 -22.95 30.92 -4.85
CA TYR A 168 -22.53 29.61 -4.35
C TYR A 168 -22.02 29.69 -2.91
N LEU A 169 -22.26 28.62 -2.14
CA LEU A 169 -21.72 28.42 -0.79
C LEU A 169 -20.26 27.97 -0.89
N GLN A 170 -19.47 28.24 0.16
CA GLN A 170 -18.04 27.94 0.21
C GLN A 170 -17.65 27.42 1.60
N SER A 171 -16.64 26.54 1.68
CA SER A 171 -16.22 25.94 2.97
C SER A 171 -14.80 26.31 3.40
N GLU A 172 -14.08 27.13 2.64
CA GLU A 172 -12.67 27.44 2.87
C GLU A 172 -12.44 28.62 3.83
N ASN A 173 -13.41 29.52 3.96
CA ASN A 173 -13.30 30.71 4.80
C ASN A 173 -14.47 30.80 5.80
N PRO A 174 -14.28 30.31 7.04
CA PRO A 174 -15.28 30.34 8.12
C PRO A 174 -15.86 31.72 8.47
N GLY A 175 -15.10 32.80 8.24
CA GLY A 175 -15.54 34.18 8.47
C GLY A 175 -16.13 34.86 7.22
N GLY A 176 -16.14 34.18 6.08
CA GLY A 176 -16.55 34.74 4.81
C GLY A 176 -18.07 34.76 4.60
N PRO A 177 -18.58 35.63 3.72
CA PRO A 177 -19.97 35.55 3.30
C PRO A 177 -20.23 34.21 2.61
N ARG A 178 -21.39 33.60 2.87
CA ARG A 178 -21.82 32.31 2.29
C ARG A 178 -20.99 31.10 2.76
N TYR A 179 -20.28 31.21 3.88
CA TYR A 179 -19.64 30.07 4.51
C TYR A 179 -20.68 29.03 4.92
N ASP A 180 -20.47 27.79 4.48
CA ASP A 180 -21.17 26.61 4.96
C ASP A 180 -20.20 25.43 4.90
N ARG A 181 -19.94 24.80 6.05
CA ARG A 181 -18.95 23.72 6.13
C ARG A 181 -19.37 22.47 5.36
N GLU A 182 -20.66 22.15 5.38
CA GLU A 182 -21.20 20.87 4.89
C GLU A 182 -21.92 21.00 3.55
N ARG A 183 -22.30 22.21 3.16
CA ARG A 183 -22.98 22.50 1.88
C ARG A 183 -22.17 23.40 0.95
N GLY A 184 -21.03 23.89 1.42
CA GLY A 184 -20.17 24.80 0.67
C GLY A 184 -19.05 24.08 -0.06
N ASP A 185 -18.80 24.50 -1.30
CA ASP A 185 -17.74 23.96 -2.15
C ASP A 185 -16.38 24.01 -1.44
N LEU A 186 -15.68 22.88 -1.39
CA LEU A 186 -14.32 22.81 -0.87
C LEU A 186 -13.29 23.16 -1.94
N VAL A 187 -12.56 24.27 -1.78
CA VAL A 187 -11.50 24.73 -2.70
C VAL A 187 -12.00 24.78 -4.15
N ALA A 188 -13.20 25.33 -4.36
CA ALA A 188 -13.92 25.38 -5.63
C ALA A 188 -14.24 24.01 -6.30
N LEU A 189 -14.08 22.90 -5.58
CA LEU A 189 -14.65 21.59 -5.93
C LEU A 189 -16.18 21.63 -5.83
N ILE A 190 -16.88 20.63 -6.37
CA ILE A 190 -18.34 20.58 -6.25
C ILE A 190 -18.77 19.53 -5.23
N ASP A 191 -19.36 20.01 -4.14
CA ASP A 191 -19.75 19.15 -3.01
C ASP A 191 -21.04 18.39 -3.31
N LEU A 192 -21.03 17.10 -2.96
CA LEU A 192 -22.17 16.20 -3.11
C LEU A 192 -23.23 16.53 -2.06
N ASP A 193 -24.50 16.41 -2.45
CA ASP A 193 -25.59 16.34 -1.48
C ASP A 193 -25.74 14.89 -1.02
N GLN A 194 -25.15 14.55 0.13
CA GLN A 194 -25.21 13.19 0.69
C GLN A 194 -26.66 12.78 0.99
N ALA A 195 -27.57 13.74 1.21
CA ALA A 195 -28.99 13.50 1.43
C ALA A 195 -29.80 13.32 0.13
N SER A 196 -29.17 13.39 -1.05
CA SER A 196 -29.86 13.22 -2.33
C SER A 196 -30.69 11.94 -2.38
N VAL A 197 -31.92 12.07 -2.89
CA VAL A 197 -32.90 11.00 -3.05
C VAL A 197 -33.17 10.68 -4.52
N ASN A 198 -32.25 11.03 -5.43
CA ASN A 198 -32.40 10.75 -6.86
C ASN A 198 -31.91 9.34 -7.19
N PHE A 199 -32.82 8.42 -7.54
CA PHE A 199 -32.49 7.02 -7.80
C PHE A 199 -32.32 6.74 -9.29
N PHE A 200 -31.15 6.21 -9.67
CA PHE A 200 -30.85 5.80 -11.03
C PHE A 200 -29.98 4.54 -11.06
N ILE A 201 -30.03 3.79 -12.14
CA ILE A 201 -28.92 2.91 -12.54
C ILE A 201 -27.80 3.84 -13.03
N ARG A 202 -26.78 4.04 -12.19
CA ARG A 202 -25.78 5.11 -12.36
C ARG A 202 -24.66 4.78 -13.34
N HIS A 203 -24.39 3.50 -13.56
CA HIS A 203 -23.60 2.98 -14.68
C HIS A 203 -24.52 2.07 -15.53
N PRO A 204 -25.18 2.61 -16.56
CA PRO A 204 -26.11 1.82 -17.37
C PRO A 204 -25.40 0.68 -18.10
N ILE A 205 -26.00 -0.52 -18.12
CA ILE A 205 -25.44 -1.69 -18.82
C ILE A 205 -25.97 -1.84 -20.25
N GLY A 206 -27.14 -1.26 -20.54
CA GLY A 206 -27.81 -1.36 -21.82
C GLY A 206 -28.81 -0.23 -22.02
N PRO A 207 -29.15 0.10 -23.27
CA PRO A 207 -30.11 1.17 -23.57
C PRO A 207 -31.54 0.76 -23.20
N GLY A 208 -32.44 1.75 -23.14
CA GLY A 208 -33.89 1.51 -23.04
C GLY A 208 -34.44 1.23 -21.64
N ASN A 209 -33.61 1.06 -20.61
CA ASN A 209 -34.08 1.00 -19.23
C ASN A 209 -34.43 2.42 -18.72
N PRO A 210 -35.70 2.69 -18.32
CA PRO A 210 -36.13 4.02 -17.88
C PRO A 210 -35.51 4.47 -16.55
N GLN A 211 -34.91 3.55 -15.78
CA GLN A 211 -34.18 3.88 -14.55
C GLN A 211 -32.72 4.25 -14.80
N ASN A 212 -32.21 4.11 -16.03
CA ASN A 212 -30.86 4.57 -16.36
C ASN A 212 -30.74 6.06 -16.05
N ILE A 213 -29.61 6.45 -15.46
CA ILE A 213 -29.25 7.86 -15.36
C ILE A 213 -29.27 8.48 -16.78
N PRO A 214 -29.80 9.71 -16.96
CA PRO A 214 -29.82 10.34 -18.28
C PRO A 214 -28.40 10.43 -18.87
N GLY A 215 -28.21 9.78 -20.02
CA GLY A 215 -26.94 9.80 -20.75
C GLY A 215 -26.69 11.14 -21.45
N GLY A 216 -25.43 11.51 -21.59
CA GLY A 216 -24.99 12.66 -22.40
C GLY A 216 -24.35 12.25 -23.71
N THR A 217 -23.63 13.17 -24.36
CA THR A 217 -22.89 12.86 -25.60
C THR A 217 -21.57 12.12 -25.36
N LEU A 218 -21.05 12.13 -24.13
CA LEU A 218 -19.76 11.48 -23.79
C LEU A 218 -19.86 10.56 -22.58
N TRP A 219 -20.59 10.97 -21.54
CA TRP A 219 -20.65 10.31 -20.25
C TRP A 219 -22.04 9.74 -19.96
N ASN A 220 -22.11 8.82 -18.98
CA ASN A 220 -23.33 8.13 -18.57
C ASN A 220 -24.00 7.31 -19.71
N LEU A 221 -23.21 6.92 -20.71
CA LEU A 221 -23.66 6.08 -21.81
C LEU A 221 -23.77 4.61 -21.37
N PRO A 222 -24.75 3.84 -21.91
CA PRO A 222 -24.81 2.42 -21.65
C PRO A 222 -23.61 1.64 -22.20
N ASP A 223 -23.05 0.77 -21.37
CA ASP A 223 -21.96 -0.15 -21.70
C ASP A 223 -22.17 -1.46 -20.95
N ALA A 224 -22.27 -2.58 -21.68
CA ALA A 224 -22.43 -3.91 -21.07
C ALA A 224 -21.29 -4.24 -20.09
N GLY A 225 -20.09 -3.69 -20.32
CA GLY A 225 -18.94 -3.76 -19.43
C GLY A 225 -19.22 -3.25 -18.01
N ASN A 226 -20.19 -2.34 -17.84
CA ASN A 226 -20.54 -1.77 -16.54
C ASN A 226 -21.13 -2.80 -15.55
N ALA A 227 -21.54 -3.99 -16.01
CA ALA A 227 -22.04 -5.04 -15.13
C ALA A 227 -21.03 -5.38 -14.01
N ARG A 228 -19.71 -5.34 -14.31
CA ARG A 228 -18.63 -5.56 -13.33
C ARG A 228 -18.58 -4.57 -12.17
N LEU A 229 -19.30 -3.46 -12.29
CA LEU A 229 -19.34 -2.40 -11.28
C LEU A 229 -20.48 -2.62 -10.28
N TYR A 230 -21.28 -3.67 -10.42
CA TYR A 230 -22.38 -4.00 -9.50
C TYR A 230 -22.15 -5.31 -8.75
N PRO A 231 -22.66 -5.43 -7.51
CA PRO A 231 -22.76 -6.71 -6.82
C PRO A 231 -23.63 -7.71 -7.60
N ASP A 232 -23.36 -8.99 -7.39
CA ASP A 232 -24.16 -10.09 -7.94
C ASP A 232 -25.24 -10.49 -6.92
N ARG A 233 -26.51 -10.30 -7.29
CA ARG A 233 -27.65 -10.56 -6.42
C ARG A 233 -28.10 -12.02 -6.41
N GLN A 234 -27.47 -12.88 -7.22
CA GLN A 234 -27.63 -14.33 -7.17
C GLN A 234 -26.75 -14.96 -6.09
N LEU A 235 -25.70 -14.27 -5.65
CA LEU A 235 -24.89 -14.68 -4.51
C LEU A 235 -25.60 -14.41 -3.17
N ALA A 236 -25.23 -15.18 -2.14
CA ALA A 236 -25.86 -15.09 -0.83
C ALA A 236 -25.62 -13.71 -0.20
N PRO A 237 -26.68 -12.97 0.18
CA PRO A 237 -26.52 -11.67 0.81
C PRO A 237 -26.10 -11.80 2.28
N PHE A 238 -25.49 -10.73 2.79
CA PHE A 238 -25.22 -10.54 4.21
C PHE A 238 -26.18 -9.46 4.76
N ALA A 239 -26.99 -9.83 5.75
CA ALA A 239 -27.93 -8.93 6.40
C ALA A 239 -27.49 -8.63 7.84
N PHE A 240 -27.51 -7.36 8.23
CA PHE A 240 -27.12 -6.90 9.56
C PHE A 240 -27.89 -5.63 9.96
N THR A 241 -27.77 -5.23 11.23
CA THR A 241 -28.35 -3.98 11.73
C THR A 241 -27.23 -3.10 12.26
N ASN A 242 -27.10 -1.90 11.69
CA ASN A 242 -26.31 -0.84 12.30
C ASN A 242 -27.12 -0.29 13.47
N PRO A 243 -26.61 -0.30 14.72
CA PRO A 243 -27.37 0.13 15.89
C PRO A 243 -27.57 1.66 15.99
N GLY A 244 -26.97 2.43 15.08
CA GLY A 244 -26.80 3.88 15.23
C GLY A 244 -25.61 4.22 16.12
N SER A 245 -25.39 5.51 16.36
CA SER A 245 -24.37 6.05 17.26
C SER A 245 -25.01 6.96 18.31
N PHE A 246 -24.26 7.38 19.34
CA PHE A 246 -24.77 8.31 20.35
C PHE A 246 -25.22 9.66 19.76
N ARG A 247 -24.59 10.10 18.66
CA ARG A 247 -24.89 11.36 17.95
C ARG A 247 -25.91 11.20 16.83
N ASN A 248 -26.00 10.00 16.24
CA ASN A 248 -26.96 9.65 15.20
C ASN A 248 -27.71 8.37 15.62
N PRO A 249 -28.64 8.46 16.58
CA PRO A 249 -29.32 7.31 17.15
C PRO A 249 -30.37 6.74 16.20
N GLY A 250 -30.59 5.43 16.28
CA GLY A 250 -31.63 4.73 15.53
C GLY A 250 -31.09 3.54 14.76
N PRO A 251 -31.58 2.32 15.00
CA PRO A 251 -31.12 1.15 14.28
C PRO A 251 -31.56 1.21 12.81
N THR A 252 -30.66 0.87 11.89
CA THR A 252 -30.93 0.77 10.45
C THR A 252 -30.52 -0.61 9.95
N ALA A 253 -31.45 -1.30 9.28
CA ALA A 253 -31.20 -2.61 8.69
C ALA A 253 -30.57 -2.48 7.31
N PHE A 254 -29.55 -3.29 7.05
CA PHE A 254 -28.85 -3.35 5.77
C PHE A 254 -28.86 -4.78 5.23
N THR A 255 -28.91 -4.89 3.91
CA THR A 255 -28.69 -6.14 3.18
C THR A 255 -27.71 -5.83 2.06
N VAL A 256 -26.56 -6.48 2.09
CA VAL A 256 -25.48 -6.25 1.14
C VAL A 256 -25.18 -7.53 0.36
N TYR A 257 -24.98 -7.39 -0.94
CA TYR A 257 -24.57 -8.47 -1.82
C TYR A 257 -23.06 -8.35 -2.09
N PRO A 258 -22.34 -9.47 -2.26
CA PRO A 258 -20.93 -9.45 -2.63
C PRO A 258 -20.76 -9.15 -4.12
N PHE A 259 -19.62 -8.59 -4.51
CA PHE A 259 -19.19 -8.62 -5.89
C PHE A 259 -18.72 -10.04 -6.29
N ASN A 260 -18.96 -10.42 -7.54
CA ASN A 260 -18.58 -11.74 -8.04
C ASN A 260 -17.19 -11.71 -8.68
N THR A 261 -16.14 -11.90 -7.86
CA THR A 261 -14.75 -11.89 -8.33
C THR A 261 -14.43 -13.04 -9.30
N ALA A 262 -15.23 -14.12 -9.31
CA ALA A 262 -15.04 -15.27 -10.20
C ALA A 262 -15.73 -15.08 -11.56
N THR A 263 -16.82 -14.31 -11.61
CA THR A 263 -17.53 -13.95 -12.84
C THR A 263 -17.94 -12.48 -12.75
N PRO A 264 -16.98 -11.53 -12.93
CA PRO A 264 -17.24 -10.12 -12.69
C PRO A 264 -18.42 -9.56 -13.49
N MET A 265 -18.69 -10.10 -14.69
CA MET A 265 -19.80 -9.65 -15.54
C MET A 265 -21.20 -10.08 -15.07
N ALA A 266 -21.32 -10.85 -13.98
CA ALA A 266 -22.60 -11.28 -13.42
C ALA A 266 -23.28 -10.24 -12.51
N GLY A 267 -22.69 -9.04 -12.35
CA GLY A 267 -23.26 -7.99 -11.50
C GLY A 267 -24.61 -7.47 -12.00
N ASP A 268 -25.53 -7.22 -11.06
CA ASP A 268 -26.91 -6.81 -11.34
C ASP A 268 -27.08 -5.30 -11.17
N PRO A 269 -27.39 -4.53 -12.23
CA PRO A 269 -27.62 -3.10 -12.12
C PRO A 269 -28.88 -2.82 -11.28
N ILE A 270 -28.73 -1.94 -10.29
CA ILE A 270 -29.84 -1.48 -9.45
C ILE A 270 -29.91 0.04 -9.44
N ALA A 271 -31.13 0.56 -9.27
CA ALA A 271 -31.32 1.99 -9.05
C ALA A 271 -30.88 2.37 -7.63
N GLU A 272 -29.99 3.35 -7.52
CA GLU A 272 -29.42 3.82 -6.26
C GLU A 272 -29.29 5.35 -6.25
N ASN A 273 -29.22 5.96 -5.06
CA ASN A 273 -28.93 7.39 -4.90
C ASN A 273 -27.42 7.66 -4.87
N ALA A 274 -27.02 8.95 -4.72
CA ALA A 274 -25.62 9.35 -4.75
C ALA A 274 -24.81 8.67 -3.63
N THR A 275 -25.39 8.58 -2.43
CA THR A 275 -24.81 7.83 -1.31
C THR A 275 -24.68 6.34 -1.60
N GLY A 276 -25.65 5.73 -2.28
CA GLY A 276 -25.58 4.34 -2.74
C GLY A 276 -24.42 4.09 -3.70
N LEU A 277 -24.15 5.01 -4.64
CA LEU A 277 -22.98 4.96 -5.51
C LEU A 277 -21.66 4.98 -4.73
N LEU A 278 -21.55 5.87 -3.74
CA LEU A 278 -20.36 5.97 -2.88
C LEU A 278 -20.16 4.68 -2.06
N PHE A 279 -21.26 4.15 -1.50
CA PHE A 279 -21.28 2.87 -0.81
C PHE A 279 -20.79 1.74 -1.74
N ARG A 280 -21.38 1.61 -2.93
CA ARG A 280 -21.01 0.58 -3.90
C ARG A 280 -19.52 0.65 -4.29
N TRP A 281 -18.96 1.85 -4.43
CA TRP A 281 -17.52 2.02 -4.70
C TRP A 281 -16.65 1.55 -3.51
N THR A 282 -17.02 1.92 -2.28
CA THR A 282 -16.32 1.47 -1.07
C THR A 282 -16.35 -0.06 -0.95
N GLN A 283 -17.50 -0.70 -1.22
CA GLN A 283 -17.61 -2.16 -1.27
C GLN A 283 -16.76 -2.77 -2.39
N TRP A 284 -16.76 -2.15 -3.57
CA TRP A 284 -15.97 -2.61 -4.72
C TRP A 284 -14.47 -2.63 -4.41
N MET A 285 -13.96 -1.61 -3.72
CA MET A 285 -12.56 -1.58 -3.27
C MET A 285 -12.23 -2.75 -2.32
N LEU A 286 -13.11 -3.06 -1.37
CA LEU A 286 -12.92 -4.17 -0.42
C LEU A 286 -13.07 -5.56 -1.08
N ASP A 287 -14.06 -5.72 -1.95
CA ASP A 287 -14.40 -7.01 -2.53
C ASP A 287 -13.52 -7.34 -3.75
N GLU A 288 -13.31 -6.40 -4.67
CA GLU A 288 -12.61 -6.66 -5.93
C GLU A 288 -11.12 -6.41 -5.84
N PHE A 289 -10.67 -5.44 -5.03
CA PHE A 289 -9.25 -5.10 -4.89
C PHE A 289 -8.66 -5.54 -3.56
N LYS A 290 -9.49 -6.04 -2.64
CA LYS A 290 -9.06 -6.55 -1.33
C LYS A 290 -8.31 -5.51 -0.48
N VAL A 291 -8.61 -4.21 -0.64
CA VAL A 291 -8.01 -3.19 0.22
C VAL A 291 -8.34 -3.47 1.69
N ASP A 292 -7.47 -3.06 2.61
CA ASP A 292 -7.59 -3.39 4.04
C ASP A 292 -8.27 -2.30 4.86
N GLY A 293 -8.61 -1.17 4.23
CA GLY A 293 -9.33 -0.06 4.82
C GLY A 293 -9.10 1.25 4.06
N PHE A 294 -9.41 2.37 4.72
CA PHE A 294 -9.49 3.67 4.05
C PHE A 294 -8.87 4.79 4.87
N ARG A 295 -8.13 5.68 4.21
CA ARG A 295 -7.97 7.06 4.68
C ARG A 295 -9.11 7.87 4.09
N LEU A 296 -9.89 8.55 4.92
CA LEU A 296 -11.06 9.31 4.50
C LEU A 296 -10.69 10.78 4.34
N ASP A 297 -10.81 11.29 3.12
CA ASP A 297 -10.50 12.67 2.78
C ASP A 297 -11.57 13.63 3.31
N ALA A 298 -11.14 14.80 3.79
CA ALA A 298 -12.00 15.94 4.07
C ALA A 298 -13.29 15.61 4.87
N ILE A 299 -13.21 14.73 5.87
CA ILE A 299 -14.42 14.12 6.49
C ILE A 299 -15.35 15.14 7.13
N LYS A 300 -14.81 16.28 7.54
CA LYS A 300 -15.56 17.35 8.21
C LYS A 300 -16.53 18.11 7.30
N HIS A 301 -16.41 17.90 5.99
CA HIS A 301 -17.22 18.54 4.97
C HIS A 301 -18.46 17.72 4.59
N ALA A 302 -18.58 16.49 5.11
CA ALA A 302 -19.80 15.68 5.01
C ALA A 302 -20.46 15.54 6.39
N PRO A 303 -21.80 15.47 6.46
CA PRO A 303 -22.51 15.38 7.73
C PRO A 303 -22.20 14.06 8.46
N SER A 304 -22.10 14.08 9.79
CA SER A 304 -21.67 12.91 10.60
C SER A 304 -22.53 11.65 10.38
N TRP A 305 -23.83 11.81 10.10
CA TRP A 305 -24.74 10.69 9.84
C TRP A 305 -24.38 9.89 8.60
N PHE A 306 -23.76 10.52 7.58
CA PHE A 306 -23.31 9.83 6.37
C PHE A 306 -22.26 8.79 6.74
N TRP A 307 -21.29 9.19 7.57
CA TRP A 307 -20.24 8.30 8.03
C TRP A 307 -20.78 7.20 8.95
N ASP A 308 -21.59 7.57 9.95
CA ASP A 308 -22.10 6.65 10.96
C ASP A 308 -23.10 5.63 10.40
N THR A 309 -23.96 6.06 9.48
CA THR A 309 -25.05 5.20 9.00
C THR A 309 -24.65 4.45 7.74
N TYR A 310 -23.98 5.12 6.79
CA TYR A 310 -23.73 4.55 5.47
C TYR A 310 -22.31 4.03 5.32
N PHE A 311 -21.28 4.86 5.55
CA PHE A 311 -19.89 4.40 5.40
C PHE A 311 -19.55 3.24 6.36
N ASP A 312 -19.86 3.36 7.65
CA ASP A 312 -19.54 2.30 8.61
C ASP A 312 -20.29 1.00 8.30
N SER A 313 -21.54 1.08 7.82
CA SER A 313 -22.29 -0.08 7.33
C SER A 313 -21.67 -0.65 6.06
N ALA A 314 -21.05 0.19 5.23
CA ALA A 314 -20.47 -0.25 3.98
C ALA A 314 -19.28 -1.17 4.15
N VAL A 315 -18.52 -0.92 5.20
CA VAL A 315 -17.28 -1.63 5.51
C VAL A 315 -17.49 -2.71 6.59
N HIS A 316 -18.64 -2.74 7.27
CA HIS A 316 -18.93 -3.63 8.38
C HIS A 316 -18.72 -5.10 8.01
N LEU A 317 -17.78 -5.77 8.70
CA LEU A 317 -17.44 -7.19 8.50
C LEU A 317 -17.21 -7.58 7.03
N ARG A 318 -16.53 -6.73 6.26
CA ARG A 318 -16.34 -6.93 4.81
C ARG A 318 -14.90 -7.17 4.37
N ARG A 319 -13.94 -6.89 5.26
CA ARG A 319 -12.53 -7.25 4.99
C ARG A 319 -12.33 -8.73 5.31
N THR A 320 -11.82 -9.48 4.34
CA THR A 320 -11.37 -10.86 4.54
C THR A 320 -9.91 -10.85 4.99
N THR A 321 -9.62 -11.40 6.17
CA THR A 321 -8.24 -11.55 6.67
C THR A 321 -7.53 -12.73 6.02
N PRO A 322 -6.19 -12.82 6.10
CA PRO A 322 -5.45 -13.97 5.56
C PRO A 322 -5.87 -15.33 6.14
N ASP A 323 -6.38 -15.34 7.38
CA ASP A 323 -6.95 -16.53 8.03
C ASP A 323 -8.45 -16.77 7.73
N GLY A 324 -9.02 -16.03 6.77
CA GLY A 324 -10.38 -16.23 6.25
C GLY A 324 -11.51 -15.59 7.06
N ARG A 325 -11.22 -14.85 8.13
CA ARG A 325 -12.24 -14.16 8.93
C ARG A 325 -12.74 -12.90 8.22
N GLN A 326 -14.00 -12.58 8.48
CA GLN A 326 -14.58 -11.29 8.12
C GLN A 326 -14.42 -10.31 9.29
N VAL A 327 -13.83 -9.14 9.02
CA VAL A 327 -13.63 -8.07 10.01
C VAL A 327 -14.02 -6.71 9.43
N THR A 328 -14.35 -5.76 10.32
CA THR A 328 -14.51 -4.36 9.92
C THR A 328 -13.12 -3.75 9.72
N PRO A 329 -12.76 -3.28 8.51
CA PRO A 329 -11.45 -2.73 8.24
C PRO A 329 -11.21 -1.46 9.06
N PHE A 330 -9.95 -1.23 9.44
CA PHE A 330 -9.57 0.03 10.07
C PHE A 330 -9.66 1.17 9.05
N SER A 331 -10.33 2.25 9.41
CA SER A 331 -10.37 3.48 8.60
C SER A 331 -10.04 4.69 9.45
N PHE A 332 -9.49 5.74 8.87
CA PHE A 332 -9.18 6.96 9.61
C PHE A 332 -9.39 8.20 8.76
N GLY A 333 -10.02 9.23 9.32
CA GLY A 333 -10.38 10.43 8.58
C GLY A 333 -9.53 11.65 8.85
N GLU A 334 -9.53 12.57 7.90
CA GLU A 334 -8.97 13.91 8.05
C GLU A 334 -10.03 14.93 8.50
N SER A 335 -9.89 15.45 9.72
CA SER A 335 -10.73 16.53 10.24
C SER A 335 -9.85 17.66 10.77
N VAL A 336 -9.73 18.74 10.00
CA VAL A 336 -8.98 19.96 10.37
C VAL A 336 -9.80 20.81 11.36
N GLU A 337 -10.06 20.25 12.54
CA GLU A 337 -10.81 20.84 13.65
C GLU A 337 -10.17 20.44 14.99
N GLY A 338 -10.62 21.03 16.09
CA GLY A 338 -10.12 20.68 17.43
C GLY A 338 -10.40 19.22 17.81
N ASN A 339 -9.53 18.64 18.63
CA ASN A 339 -9.59 17.22 19.04
C ASN A 339 -10.96 16.78 19.56
N GLN A 340 -11.58 17.56 20.46
CA GLN A 340 -12.91 17.26 20.98
C GLN A 340 -13.96 17.19 19.87
N PHE A 341 -13.95 18.16 18.95
CA PHE A 341 -14.89 18.19 17.83
C PHE A 341 -14.70 16.97 16.92
N THR A 342 -13.45 16.63 16.60
CA THR A 342 -13.11 15.47 15.77
C THR A 342 -13.54 14.16 16.44
N PHE A 343 -13.26 13.98 17.73
CA PHE A 343 -13.67 12.80 18.49
C PHE A 343 -15.20 12.65 18.59
N ASP A 344 -15.91 13.76 18.82
CA ASP A 344 -17.35 13.75 18.97
C ASP A 344 -18.07 13.50 17.65
N ASN A 345 -17.52 13.94 16.50
CA ASN A 345 -18.25 13.88 15.23
C ASN A 345 -17.78 12.77 14.28
N TYR A 346 -16.52 12.35 14.35
CA TYR A 346 -15.93 11.51 13.29
C TYR A 346 -15.14 10.29 13.76
N VAL A 347 -14.93 10.12 15.06
CA VAL A 347 -14.42 8.85 15.60
C VAL A 347 -15.60 7.92 15.92
N ARG A 348 -15.46 6.64 15.55
CA ARG A 348 -16.38 5.56 15.92
C ARG A 348 -15.64 4.21 15.96
N LYS A 349 -15.14 3.88 17.14
CA LYS A 349 -14.47 2.61 17.47
C LYS A 349 -14.46 2.45 18.98
N SER A 350 -14.21 1.25 19.48
CA SER A 350 -13.96 1.03 20.90
C SER A 350 -12.76 1.85 21.40
N ASN A 351 -12.94 2.53 22.55
CA ASN A 351 -12.00 3.41 23.22
C ASN A 351 -12.36 3.50 24.73
N ASN A 352 -11.67 4.34 25.50
CA ASN A 352 -11.87 4.41 26.96
C ASN A 352 -13.16 5.14 27.39
N ILE A 353 -13.75 5.94 26.50
CA ILE A 353 -15.10 6.50 26.67
C ILE A 353 -16.11 5.61 25.94
N VAL A 354 -16.79 4.76 26.71
CA VAL A 354 -17.81 3.85 26.16
C VAL A 354 -19.08 4.62 25.75
N ARG A 355 -19.24 4.90 24.45
CA ARG A 355 -20.45 5.50 23.86
C ARG A 355 -21.28 4.45 23.12
N ALA A 356 -22.59 4.67 23.10
CA ALA A 356 -23.53 3.77 22.43
C ALA A 356 -23.22 3.66 20.92
N GLY A 357 -23.06 2.43 20.43
CA GLY A 357 -22.85 2.13 19.02
C GLY A 357 -21.42 2.28 18.51
N ASP A 358 -20.45 2.70 19.34
CA ASP A 358 -19.06 2.90 18.90
C ASP A 358 -18.36 1.59 18.50
N SER A 359 -18.70 0.47 19.16
CA SER A 359 -18.13 -0.87 18.86
C SER A 359 -18.57 -1.46 17.51
N PHE A 360 -19.54 -0.86 16.83
CA PHE A 360 -19.97 -1.30 15.50
C PHE A 360 -18.96 -0.90 14.41
N GLY A 361 -18.34 0.28 14.57
CA GLY A 361 -17.36 0.82 13.65
C GLY A 361 -15.93 0.41 13.98
N ASN A 362 -15.00 0.81 13.13
CA ASN A 362 -13.56 0.73 13.36
C ASN A 362 -12.88 1.96 12.71
N ARG A 363 -13.45 3.14 12.98
CA ARG A 363 -13.08 4.41 12.34
C ARG A 363 -12.47 5.38 13.34
N ASP A 364 -11.28 5.86 13.01
CA ASP A 364 -10.47 6.80 13.80
C ASP A 364 -10.25 8.12 13.04
N ALA A 365 -9.34 8.97 13.50
CA ALA A 365 -8.95 10.20 12.83
C ALA A 365 -7.42 10.41 12.83
N LEU A 366 -6.94 11.20 11.87
CA LEU A 366 -5.58 11.74 11.91
C LEU A 366 -5.41 12.64 13.13
N ASP A 367 -4.31 12.45 13.86
CA ASP A 367 -3.95 13.33 14.99
C ASP A 367 -3.29 14.61 14.48
N LEU A 368 -4.11 15.53 13.95
CA LEU A 368 -3.63 16.76 13.32
C LEU A 368 -3.10 17.79 14.33
N ALA A 369 -3.65 17.82 15.55
CA ALA A 369 -3.18 18.73 16.60
C ALA A 369 -1.79 18.30 17.11
N GLY A 370 -1.58 17.01 17.40
CA GLY A 370 -0.26 16.48 17.74
C GLY A 370 0.76 16.69 16.62
N ALA A 371 0.36 16.47 15.36
CA ALA A 371 1.21 16.73 14.20
C ALA A 371 1.57 18.22 14.04
N GLY A 372 0.63 19.12 14.30
CA GLY A 372 0.85 20.57 14.32
C GLY A 372 1.87 20.97 15.38
N ALA A 373 1.68 20.54 16.62
CA ALA A 373 2.59 20.85 17.72
C ALA A 373 4.03 20.36 17.47
N LEU A 374 4.21 19.19 16.83
CA LEU A 374 5.53 18.69 16.44
C LEU A 374 6.19 19.56 15.37
N ARG A 375 5.43 20.08 14.39
CA ARG A 375 5.96 21.01 13.38
C ARG A 375 6.27 22.39 13.97
N ASP A 376 5.48 22.84 14.95
CA ASP A 376 5.77 24.07 15.68
C ASP A 376 7.07 23.92 16.50
N LEU A 377 7.26 22.76 17.15
CA LEU A 377 8.51 22.43 17.86
C LEU A 377 9.72 22.44 16.92
N LEU A 378 9.60 21.80 15.75
CA LEU A 378 10.64 21.85 14.71
C LEU A 378 10.94 23.29 14.27
N SER A 379 9.90 24.10 14.08
CA SER A 379 10.01 25.50 13.62
C SER A 379 10.66 26.40 14.67
N ALA A 380 10.44 26.11 15.96
CA ALA A 380 11.06 26.83 17.06
C ALA A 380 12.58 26.58 17.19
N GLY A 381 13.09 25.50 16.59
CA GLY A 381 14.53 25.25 16.46
C GLY A 381 15.27 25.09 17.79
N GLY A 382 14.64 24.49 18.80
CA GLY A 382 15.19 24.33 20.14
C GLY A 382 14.76 25.40 21.15
N LEU A 383 13.76 26.23 20.81
CA LEU A 383 13.11 27.20 21.70
C LEU A 383 11.65 26.82 21.99
N GLY A 384 11.21 25.63 21.56
CA GLY A 384 9.85 25.16 21.78
C GLY A 384 9.71 24.42 23.10
N SER A 385 8.56 23.78 23.31
CA SER A 385 8.31 22.97 24.51
C SER A 385 7.68 21.64 24.13
N TRP A 386 8.24 20.56 24.67
CA TRP A 386 7.64 19.23 24.53
C TRP A 386 6.32 19.08 25.28
N GLN A 387 5.94 19.99 26.20
CA GLN A 387 4.62 19.94 26.83
C GLN A 387 3.51 20.25 25.86
N ASN A 388 3.74 21.22 24.99
CA ASN A 388 2.77 21.57 23.95
C ASN A 388 2.50 20.36 23.05
N VAL A 389 3.54 19.59 22.74
CA VAL A 389 3.41 18.34 21.99
C VAL A 389 2.65 17.29 22.82
N ALA A 390 3.10 17.00 24.04
CA ALA A 390 2.52 15.95 24.88
C ALA A 390 1.02 16.17 25.16
N GLY A 391 0.59 17.42 25.32
CA GLY A 391 -0.80 17.81 25.57
C GLY A 391 -1.67 18.02 24.32
N ALA A 392 -1.12 17.93 23.11
CA ALA A 392 -1.86 18.21 21.87
C ALA A 392 -2.47 16.97 21.20
N HIS A 393 -2.06 15.76 21.60
CA HIS A 393 -2.49 14.52 20.94
C HIS A 393 -3.99 14.25 21.10
N LEU A 394 -4.64 13.70 20.07
CA LEU A 394 -6.06 13.32 20.09
C LEU A 394 -6.41 12.35 21.23
N ASP A 395 -5.50 11.44 21.56
CA ASP A 395 -5.59 10.45 22.64
C ASP A 395 -5.76 11.07 24.05
N THR A 396 -5.42 12.36 24.22
CA THR A 396 -5.67 13.06 25.49
C THR A 396 -7.17 13.25 25.80
N ILE A 397 -8.06 13.03 24.83
CA ILE A 397 -9.50 13.23 24.99
C ILE A 397 -10.15 12.17 25.90
N ASP A 398 -9.75 10.91 25.79
CA ASP A 398 -10.35 9.82 26.59
C ASP A 398 -9.48 9.33 27.74
N ASP A 399 -8.17 9.61 27.71
CA ASP A 399 -7.24 9.33 28.82
C ASP A 399 -6.99 10.55 29.74
N GLY A 400 -7.44 11.74 29.32
CA GLY A 400 -7.08 13.00 29.96
C GLY A 400 -5.64 13.42 29.67
N ASN A 401 -5.20 14.51 30.31
CA ASN A 401 -3.81 15.00 30.19
C ASN A 401 -2.87 14.34 31.23
N ASP A 402 -3.27 13.18 31.76
CA ASP A 402 -2.49 12.46 32.75
C ASP A 402 -1.21 11.89 32.11
N PHE A 403 -0.25 11.51 32.96
CA PHE A 403 1.07 11.01 32.56
C PHE A 403 1.01 9.70 31.77
N THR A 404 -0.18 9.19 31.45
CA THR A 404 -0.44 7.85 30.94
C THR A 404 -1.36 7.95 29.75
N GLN A 405 -0.95 7.40 28.60
CA GLN A 405 -1.78 7.33 27.40
C GLN A 405 -1.72 5.93 26.83
N ASP A 406 -2.85 5.42 26.35
CA ASP A 406 -2.96 4.05 25.87
C ASP A 406 -2.98 3.93 24.35
N GLY A 407 -3.23 5.00 23.59
CA GLY A 407 -3.18 5.02 22.12
C GLY A 407 -4.44 4.47 21.47
N SER A 408 -5.57 4.52 22.16
CA SER A 408 -6.86 4.08 21.65
C SER A 408 -7.40 5.02 20.57
N LEU A 409 -6.96 6.29 20.55
CA LEU A 409 -7.36 7.31 19.58
C LEU A 409 -6.18 7.92 18.81
N GLY A 410 -6.42 8.27 17.56
CA GLY A 410 -5.54 9.08 16.75
C GLY A 410 -4.48 8.30 15.97
N VAL A 411 -4.34 8.66 14.69
CA VAL A 411 -3.23 8.22 13.83
C VAL A 411 -2.14 9.28 13.87
N ASN A 412 -1.09 8.98 14.63
CA ASN A 412 0.04 9.85 14.93
C ASN A 412 0.93 10.09 13.70
N HIS A 413 1.38 11.32 13.49
CA HIS A 413 2.32 11.68 12.42
C HIS A 413 2.97 13.05 12.65
N VAL A 414 4.07 13.32 11.95
CA VAL A 414 4.65 14.68 11.85
C VAL A 414 4.16 15.38 10.58
N PHE A 415 4.18 14.65 9.46
CA PHE A 415 4.00 15.20 8.12
C PHE A 415 2.90 14.46 7.35
N SER A 416 2.31 15.15 6.37
CA SER A 416 1.39 14.61 5.37
C SER A 416 1.67 15.24 4.01
N HIS A 417 0.91 14.88 2.99
CA HIS A 417 1.00 15.52 1.69
C HIS A 417 0.58 16.99 1.73
N ASP A 418 -0.35 17.37 2.61
CA ASP A 418 -0.76 18.76 2.82
C ASP A 418 0.22 19.53 3.67
N ASN A 419 0.89 18.87 4.62
CA ASN A 419 1.74 19.50 5.63
C ASN A 419 3.10 18.79 5.72
N GLY A 420 3.75 18.65 4.57
CA GLY A 420 5.04 17.99 4.39
C GLY A 420 6.25 18.77 4.92
N THR A 421 7.44 18.24 4.65
CA THR A 421 8.73 18.79 5.11
C THR A 421 9.10 20.09 4.42
N THR A 422 8.74 20.24 3.14
CA THR A 422 8.96 21.43 2.30
C THR A 422 7.86 21.59 1.26
N GLY A 423 7.77 22.80 0.69
CA GLY A 423 6.77 23.14 -0.33
C GLY A 423 5.50 23.73 0.26
N ASN A 424 4.74 24.42 -0.57
CA ASN A 424 3.50 25.11 -0.20
C ASN A 424 2.28 24.59 -0.98
N GLY A 425 2.47 23.61 -1.86
CA GLY A 425 1.42 23.05 -2.71
C GLY A 425 1.30 23.66 -4.11
N SER A 426 2.03 24.74 -4.41
CA SER A 426 1.90 25.47 -5.69
C SER A 426 2.90 25.03 -6.78
N GLY A 427 3.79 24.08 -6.47
CA GLY A 427 4.84 23.63 -7.38
C GLY A 427 5.62 22.44 -6.81
N ALA A 428 6.50 21.85 -7.63
CA ALA A 428 7.36 20.75 -7.22
C ALA A 428 8.14 21.11 -5.93
N PRO A 429 8.02 20.31 -4.86
CA PRO A 429 8.68 20.65 -3.61
C PRO A 429 10.19 20.41 -3.71
N GLY A 430 10.97 21.26 -3.02
CA GLY A 430 12.42 21.10 -2.93
C GLY A 430 12.84 19.89 -2.10
N ILE A 431 14.06 19.41 -2.28
CA ILE A 431 14.64 18.32 -1.47
C ILE A 431 14.82 18.81 -0.02
N PRO A 432 14.23 18.12 0.97
CA PRO A 432 14.33 18.51 2.37
C PRO A 432 15.71 18.16 2.95
N THR A 433 16.25 19.05 3.77
CA THR A 433 17.39 18.73 4.65
C THR A 433 17.00 17.70 5.70
N ILE A 434 17.98 16.99 6.29
CA ILE A 434 17.72 16.06 7.41
C ILE A 434 16.99 16.79 8.56
N LYS A 435 17.37 18.04 8.88
CA LYS A 435 16.67 18.86 9.89
C LYS A 435 15.18 18.98 9.60
N GLN A 436 14.81 19.30 8.36
CA GLN A 436 13.40 19.45 7.94
C GLN A 436 12.60 18.14 8.01
N GLN A 437 13.27 16.98 7.94
CA GLN A 437 12.64 15.66 8.08
C GLN A 437 12.38 15.27 9.56
N PHE A 438 12.88 16.08 10.50
CA PHE A 438 12.69 16.01 11.95
C PHE A 438 12.88 14.63 12.60
N PRO A 439 14.07 14.02 12.53
CA PRO A 439 14.32 12.67 13.06
C PRO A 439 13.98 12.52 14.55
N THR A 440 14.22 13.57 15.35
CA THR A 440 13.87 13.61 16.77
C THR A 440 12.35 13.46 17.00
N GLY A 441 11.53 14.13 16.18
CA GLY A 441 10.08 13.97 16.21
C GLY A 441 9.64 12.56 15.76
N GLN A 442 10.32 11.97 14.79
CA GLN A 442 10.05 10.59 14.37
C GLN A 442 10.35 9.59 15.49
N ALA A 443 11.46 9.78 16.23
CA ALA A 443 11.81 8.94 17.38
C ALA A 443 10.75 9.01 18.49
N TYR A 444 10.23 10.21 18.79
CA TYR A 444 9.12 10.39 19.72
C TYR A 444 7.87 9.62 19.29
N LEU A 445 7.41 9.82 18.05
CA LEU A 445 6.18 9.18 17.55
C LEU A 445 6.28 7.67 17.44
N LEU A 446 7.41 7.15 16.96
CA LEU A 446 7.61 5.72 16.83
C LEU A 446 7.72 5.04 18.20
N MET A 447 8.17 5.72 19.25
CA MET A 447 8.15 5.11 20.59
C MET A 447 6.83 5.37 21.36
N ARG A 448 5.95 6.22 20.84
CA ARG A 448 4.63 6.54 21.42
C ARG A 448 3.59 5.44 21.11
N THR A 449 2.52 5.46 21.89
CA THR A 449 1.34 4.58 21.78
C THR A 449 0.41 5.00 20.63
N GLY A 450 -0.40 4.06 20.12
CA GLY A 450 -1.33 4.28 19.01
C GLY A 450 -0.72 4.06 17.61
N PRO A 451 -1.54 4.01 16.55
CA PRO A 451 -1.06 3.88 15.17
C PRO A 451 -0.20 5.08 14.76
N THR A 452 0.96 4.82 14.16
CA THR A 452 1.88 5.86 13.70
C THR A 452 2.11 5.73 12.21
N LYS A 453 2.13 6.87 11.50
CA LYS A 453 2.49 6.92 10.07
C LYS A 453 3.74 7.77 9.82
N ILE A 454 4.51 7.35 8.81
CA ILE A 454 5.60 8.11 8.20
C ILE A 454 5.19 8.52 6.79
N TYR A 455 5.39 9.79 6.43
CA TYR A 455 5.07 10.28 5.09
C TYR A 455 6.29 10.21 4.18
N HIS A 456 6.19 9.51 3.06
CA HIS A 456 7.23 9.39 2.05
C HIS A 456 6.75 9.88 0.69
N ASN A 457 7.56 10.71 0.05
CA ASN A 457 7.33 11.28 -1.26
C ASN A 457 8.66 11.22 -2.04
N PRO A 458 8.84 10.24 -2.95
CA PRO A 458 10.05 10.11 -3.76
C PRO A 458 10.05 11.03 -4.98
N ARG A 459 9.01 11.86 -5.17
CA ARG A 459 8.89 12.88 -6.23
C ARG A 459 9.00 12.27 -7.64
N ALA A 460 8.42 11.08 -7.86
CA ALA A 460 8.54 10.33 -9.11
C ALA A 460 7.53 10.76 -10.19
N ILE A 461 6.50 11.51 -9.81
CA ILE A 461 5.44 11.94 -10.71
C ILE A 461 5.73 13.37 -11.21
N ALA A 462 5.90 13.51 -12.52
CA ALA A 462 5.95 14.82 -13.16
C ALA A 462 4.52 15.36 -13.31
N ARG A 463 4.29 16.61 -12.91
CA ARG A 463 3.00 17.30 -13.04
C ARG A 463 3.16 18.60 -13.81
N SER A 464 2.12 18.98 -14.54
CA SER A 464 2.04 20.18 -15.37
C SER A 464 1.48 21.40 -14.60
N GLY A 465 0.76 21.17 -13.49
CA GLY A 465 0.18 22.21 -12.66
C GLY A 465 -0.73 21.66 -11.56
N GLY A 466 -1.49 22.55 -10.92
CA GLY A 466 -2.45 22.18 -9.86
C GLY A 466 -1.82 22.02 -8.47
N PHE A 467 -2.42 21.17 -7.65
CA PHE A 467 -1.93 20.84 -6.31
C PHE A 467 -0.71 19.91 -6.39
N TRP A 468 0.37 20.29 -5.71
CA TRP A 468 1.57 19.48 -5.57
C TRP A 468 1.70 18.95 -4.13
N PRO A 469 1.71 17.63 -3.91
CA PRO A 469 2.01 17.07 -2.60
C PRO A 469 3.34 17.59 -2.08
N ARG A 470 3.35 18.08 -0.84
CA ARG A 470 4.57 18.58 -0.18
C ARG A 470 5.60 17.46 -0.04
N SER A 471 6.88 17.80 0.14
CA SER A 471 7.91 16.76 0.30
C SER A 471 7.74 15.96 1.59
N GLY A 472 8.30 14.75 1.63
CA GLY A 472 8.16 13.81 2.74
C GLY A 472 9.46 13.60 3.52
N VAL A 473 9.48 12.49 4.27
CA VAL A 473 10.66 11.91 4.91
C VAL A 473 11.33 11.01 3.87
N ASP A 474 12.37 11.54 3.28
CA ASP A 474 13.18 10.89 2.26
C ASP A 474 13.85 9.62 2.81
N LEU A 475 14.24 9.65 4.09
CA LEU A 475 14.85 8.56 4.84
C LEU A 475 13.92 7.36 5.12
N ALA A 476 12.61 7.46 4.82
CA ALA A 476 11.61 6.49 5.23
C ALA A 476 11.89 5.06 4.72
N LEU A 477 12.49 4.92 3.54
CA LEU A 477 12.86 3.63 2.95
C LEU A 477 14.38 3.42 2.88
N GLY A 478 15.17 4.21 3.61
CA GLY A 478 16.60 4.00 3.76
C GLY A 478 17.51 4.87 2.89
N HIS A 479 16.97 5.82 2.13
CA HIS A 479 17.75 6.73 1.28
C HIS A 479 17.82 8.13 1.88
N ASP A 480 19.03 8.69 1.99
CA ASP A 480 19.23 10.11 2.23
C ASP A 480 19.47 10.83 0.91
N TYR A 481 18.49 11.62 0.51
CA TYR A 481 18.49 12.39 -0.73
C TYR A 481 19.01 13.82 -0.53
N THR A 482 19.40 14.20 0.71
CA THR A 482 19.91 15.54 1.01
C THR A 482 21.03 15.88 0.02
N PRO A 483 21.00 17.07 -0.65
CA PRO A 483 21.95 17.37 -1.71
C PRO A 483 23.39 17.25 -1.24
N LEU A 484 24.11 16.27 -1.77
CA LEU A 484 25.53 16.09 -1.55
C LEU A 484 26.29 17.01 -2.52
N ALA A 485 27.43 17.54 -2.08
CA ALA A 485 28.26 18.42 -2.90
C ALA A 485 28.60 17.75 -4.26
N GLY A 486 28.39 18.46 -5.36
CA GLY A 486 28.75 17.98 -6.70
C GLY A 486 27.77 17.02 -7.37
N GLY A 487 26.50 16.96 -6.92
CA GLY A 487 25.45 16.19 -7.60
C GLY A 487 25.60 14.66 -7.44
N GLN A 488 26.15 14.22 -6.31
CA GLN A 488 26.34 12.80 -5.99
C GLN A 488 24.99 12.07 -5.78
N PRO A 489 24.93 10.75 -6.03
CA PRO A 489 23.72 9.96 -5.80
C PRO A 489 23.35 9.91 -4.31
N PRO A 490 22.08 9.65 -3.96
CA PRO A 490 21.64 9.43 -2.59
C PRO A 490 22.45 8.35 -1.89
N VAL A 491 22.70 8.53 -0.60
CA VAL A 491 23.43 7.57 0.23
C VAL A 491 22.49 6.76 1.10
N ALA A 492 22.86 5.53 1.41
CA ALA A 492 22.10 4.70 2.34
C ALA A 492 22.16 5.28 3.75
N SER A 493 21.02 5.31 4.43
CA SER A 493 20.87 5.77 5.80
C SER A 493 19.76 4.99 6.47
N ASP A 494 20.00 4.49 7.67
CA ASP A 494 18.99 3.77 8.44
C ASP A 494 18.39 4.58 9.59
N LEU A 495 18.55 5.91 9.57
CA LEU A 495 18.09 6.81 10.63
C LEU A 495 16.62 6.59 11.02
N VAL A 496 15.74 6.43 10.03
CA VAL A 496 14.29 6.22 10.24
C VAL A 496 13.93 4.74 10.25
N THR A 497 14.50 3.93 9.33
CA THR A 497 14.20 2.50 9.27
C THR A 497 14.65 1.74 10.53
N ARG A 498 15.72 2.19 11.19
CA ARG A 498 16.13 1.68 12.50
C ARG A 498 15.08 1.97 13.58
N LEU A 499 14.52 3.17 13.62
CA LEU A 499 13.46 3.54 14.57
C LEU A 499 12.18 2.72 14.34
N VAL A 500 11.82 2.44 13.08
CA VAL A 500 10.70 1.56 12.74
C VAL A 500 10.94 0.13 13.25
N ARG A 501 12.16 -0.40 13.08
CA ARG A 501 12.52 -1.71 13.65
C ARG A 501 12.46 -1.72 15.18
N ILE A 502 12.97 -0.68 15.85
CA ILE A 502 12.90 -0.56 17.31
C ILE A 502 11.43 -0.52 17.77
N HIS A 503 10.55 0.20 17.05
CA HIS A 503 9.12 0.23 17.35
C HIS A 503 8.54 -1.19 17.39
N ASN A 504 8.75 -1.96 16.33
CA ASN A 504 8.24 -3.33 16.22
C ASN A 504 8.77 -4.24 17.34
N GLN A 505 10.04 -4.05 17.74
CA GLN A 505 10.71 -4.92 18.71
C GLN A 505 10.35 -4.59 20.17
N TYR A 506 10.05 -3.32 20.47
CA TYR A 506 10.01 -2.81 21.84
C TYR A 506 8.78 -1.99 22.24
N ALA A 507 8.15 -1.24 21.33
CA ALA A 507 7.23 -0.15 21.66
C ALA A 507 5.80 -0.61 21.99
N ARG A 508 5.66 -1.42 23.05
CA ARG A 508 4.39 -2.01 23.53
C ARG A 508 3.97 -1.48 24.88
N GLY A 509 2.66 -1.48 25.11
CA GLY A 509 2.04 -1.04 26.36
C GLY A 509 1.74 0.45 26.38
N GLN A 510 1.28 0.96 27.51
CA GLN A 510 0.91 2.37 27.64
C GLN A 510 2.15 3.27 27.61
N PHE A 511 1.98 4.49 27.10
CA PHE A 511 2.94 5.58 27.17
C PHE A 511 2.93 6.19 28.55
N TYR A 512 4.09 6.32 29.19
CA TYR A 512 4.22 7.03 30.45
C TYR A 512 5.33 8.07 30.44
N ARG A 513 4.97 9.31 30.73
CA ARG A 513 5.91 10.41 30.89
C ARG A 513 6.67 10.28 32.22
N LEU A 514 8.00 10.36 32.17
CA LEU A 514 8.89 10.15 33.33
C LEU A 514 9.51 11.45 33.88
N ASN A 515 9.46 12.54 33.11
CA ASN A 515 9.80 13.86 33.61
C ASN A 515 8.69 14.85 33.31
N PHE A 516 8.46 15.77 34.24
CA PHE A 516 7.88 17.05 33.89
C PHE A 516 8.95 17.85 33.14
N THR A 517 8.53 18.71 32.22
CA THR A 517 9.44 19.70 31.61
C THR A 517 9.59 20.95 32.47
N GLU A 518 8.91 21.03 33.62
CA GLU A 518 8.98 22.19 34.51
C GLU A 518 10.41 22.39 35.05
N PRO A 519 10.79 23.66 35.30
CA PRO A 519 12.17 24.05 35.48
C PRO A 519 12.72 23.45 36.77
N ASN A 520 13.81 22.69 36.62
CA ASN A 520 14.71 22.44 37.73
C ASN A 520 15.00 23.79 38.42
N PRO A 521 14.94 23.91 39.76
CA PRO A 521 15.14 25.17 40.48
C PRO A 521 16.44 25.94 40.13
N GLY A 522 17.41 25.30 39.47
CA GLY A 522 18.62 25.92 38.91
C GLY A 522 18.63 26.21 37.39
N LEU A 523 17.59 25.84 36.63
CA LEU A 523 17.49 25.95 35.17
C LEU A 523 16.09 26.43 34.73
N ARG A 524 15.71 27.65 35.12
CA ARG A 524 14.43 28.25 34.66
C ARG A 524 14.45 28.49 33.15
N GLY A 525 13.50 27.88 32.41
CA GLY A 525 13.12 28.27 31.05
C GLY A 525 13.48 27.33 29.89
N LEU A 526 13.81 26.05 30.11
CA LEU A 526 14.18 25.10 29.03
C LEU A 526 13.39 23.79 29.17
N GLU A 527 12.29 23.68 28.42
CA GLU A 527 11.36 22.54 28.39
C GLU A 527 11.70 21.54 27.26
N ASP A 528 13.00 21.42 26.99
CA ASP A 528 13.52 20.92 25.71
C ASP A 528 13.78 19.40 25.71
N VAL A 529 13.62 18.74 26.86
CA VAL A 529 13.85 17.29 27.01
C VAL A 529 12.58 16.60 27.49
N LEU A 530 12.10 15.62 26.72
CA LEU A 530 11.02 14.72 27.11
C LEU A 530 11.55 13.28 27.23
N ILE A 531 11.26 12.65 28.36
CA ILE A 531 11.64 11.28 28.70
C ILE A 531 10.38 10.52 29.05
N PHE A 532 10.22 9.34 28.45
CA PHE A 532 9.07 8.48 28.68
C PHE A 532 9.46 7.02 28.53
N ASP A 533 8.68 6.14 29.15
CA ASP A 533 8.77 4.71 28.91
C ASP A 533 7.46 4.14 28.36
N ARG A 534 7.57 2.96 27.77
CA ARG A 534 6.44 2.12 27.39
C ARG A 534 6.38 0.93 28.34
N ARG A 535 5.23 0.68 28.95
CA ARG A 535 5.07 -0.37 29.97
C ARG A 535 3.76 -1.11 29.87
N SER A 536 3.81 -2.39 30.21
CA SER A 536 2.65 -3.26 30.39
C SER A 536 2.87 -4.14 31.61
N GLY A 537 1.79 -4.49 32.32
CA GLY A 537 1.88 -5.29 33.54
C GLY A 537 2.77 -4.66 34.63
N GLY A 538 2.90 -3.33 34.64
CA GLY A 538 3.74 -2.60 35.59
C GLY A 538 5.24 -2.66 35.32
N GLN A 539 5.71 -3.22 34.20
CA GLN A 539 7.13 -3.30 33.86
C GLN A 539 7.44 -2.54 32.56
N SER A 540 8.53 -1.75 32.57
CA SER A 540 9.02 -1.04 31.39
C SER A 540 9.54 -2.01 30.31
N ASN A 541 9.28 -1.65 29.05
CA ASN A 541 9.72 -2.35 27.84
C ASN A 541 10.85 -1.57 27.15
N VAL A 542 10.66 -0.26 27.01
CA VAL A 542 11.58 0.66 26.36
C VAL A 542 11.51 2.03 27.02
N LEU A 543 12.64 2.70 27.08
CA LEU A 543 12.85 4.05 27.56
C LEU A 543 13.32 4.92 26.40
N ALA A 544 12.57 5.97 26.09
CA ALA A 544 12.91 6.91 25.04
C ALA A 544 13.13 8.31 25.64
N ALA A 545 14.11 9.02 25.12
CA ALA A 545 14.36 10.40 25.46
C ALA A 545 14.63 11.22 24.19
N VAL A 546 13.99 12.38 24.10
CA VAL A 546 14.10 13.30 22.95
C VAL A 546 14.47 14.70 23.44
N ASN A 547 15.27 15.40 22.64
CA ASN A 547 15.86 16.70 22.91
C ASN A 547 15.80 17.54 21.63
N ASP A 548 15.06 18.66 21.64
CA ASP A 548 14.89 19.51 20.47
C ASP A 548 15.95 20.61 20.34
N ARG A 549 16.87 20.75 21.31
CA ARG A 549 17.93 21.76 21.27
C ARG A 549 18.87 21.58 20.08
N TYR A 550 19.25 22.70 19.45
CA TYR A 550 20.20 22.73 18.32
C TYR A 550 21.57 23.36 18.65
N ASP A 551 21.77 23.85 19.87
CA ASP A 551 23.10 24.17 20.37
C ASP A 551 23.86 22.89 20.78
N ALA A 552 25.19 23.00 20.88
CA ALA A 552 26.04 21.84 21.07
C ALA A 552 25.95 21.27 22.50
N GLY A 553 26.03 19.93 22.62
CA GLY A 553 26.22 19.23 23.90
C GLY A 553 25.15 18.18 24.17
N TYR A 554 24.92 17.91 25.45
CA TYR A 554 23.90 16.98 25.94
C TYR A 554 23.23 17.53 27.19
N ASP A 555 22.09 16.95 27.54
CA ASP A 555 21.38 17.23 28.78
C ASP A 555 21.37 15.97 29.66
N ALA A 556 21.69 16.14 30.94
CA ALA A 556 21.72 15.03 31.91
C ALA A 556 20.44 15.02 32.75
N ARG A 557 19.86 13.83 32.98
CA ARG A 557 18.69 13.64 33.84
C ARG A 557 18.80 12.33 34.61
N THR A 558 18.41 12.36 35.88
CA THR A 558 18.13 11.15 36.66
C THR A 558 16.62 10.92 36.66
N ILE A 559 16.20 9.73 36.26
CA ILE A 559 14.79 9.35 36.17
C ILE A 559 14.55 8.01 36.89
N PHE A 560 13.28 7.71 37.18
CA PHE A 560 12.86 6.45 37.79
C PHE A 560 11.95 5.70 36.82
N THR A 561 12.44 4.57 36.34
CA THR A 561 11.70 3.67 35.45
C THR A 561 11.00 2.56 36.24
N GLN A 562 10.25 1.71 35.56
CA GLN A 562 9.76 0.44 36.09
C GLN A 562 10.56 -0.75 35.55
N PHE A 563 11.81 -0.55 35.15
CA PHE A 563 12.73 -1.67 34.94
C PHE A 563 13.16 -2.24 36.29
N PRO A 564 13.14 -3.58 36.48
CA PRO A 564 13.65 -4.20 37.70
C PRO A 564 15.10 -3.80 37.96
N GLN A 565 15.47 -3.64 39.23
CA GLN A 565 16.87 -3.38 39.61
C GLN A 565 17.80 -4.43 39.01
N GLY A 566 18.94 -3.98 38.46
CA GLY A 566 19.91 -4.82 37.77
C GLY A 566 19.59 -5.09 36.30
N THR A 567 18.44 -4.64 35.78
CA THR A 567 18.15 -4.74 34.34
C THR A 567 19.18 -3.96 33.55
N ILE A 568 19.83 -4.64 32.61
CA ILE A 568 20.78 -4.02 31.69
C ILE A 568 20.02 -3.52 30.47
N LEU A 569 20.19 -2.26 30.14
CA LEU A 569 19.61 -1.60 28.97
C LEU A 569 20.71 -1.22 28.00
N VAL A 570 20.47 -1.46 26.72
CA VAL A 570 21.38 -1.10 25.61
C VAL A 570 20.82 0.09 24.84
N GLU A 571 21.68 0.98 24.38
CA GLU A 571 21.31 2.07 23.47
C GLU A 571 21.03 1.50 22.07
N LEU A 572 19.80 1.67 21.59
CA LEU A 572 19.27 0.99 20.40
C LEU A 572 19.41 1.81 19.11
N THR A 573 19.57 3.13 19.23
CA THR A 573 19.58 4.02 18.06
C THR A 573 20.94 4.08 17.37
N GLY A 574 21.99 3.62 18.05
CA GLY A 574 23.38 3.72 17.63
C GLY A 574 23.95 5.13 17.77
N ASN A 575 23.29 6.01 18.55
CA ASN A 575 23.74 7.37 18.79
C ASN A 575 24.89 7.42 19.81
N ALA A 576 24.91 6.52 20.80
CA ALA A 576 26.03 6.40 21.73
C ALA A 576 27.33 6.00 21.01
N ALA A 577 27.27 4.98 20.13
CA ALA A 577 28.43 4.53 19.37
C ALA A 577 28.84 5.45 18.20
N ASN A 578 28.07 6.50 17.90
CA ASN A 578 28.34 7.38 16.77
C ASN A 578 29.24 8.55 17.18
N ALA A 579 30.50 8.53 16.74
CA ALA A 579 31.49 9.55 17.07
C ALA A 579 31.12 10.98 16.64
N ALA A 580 30.20 11.18 15.67
CA ALA A 580 29.70 12.50 15.30
C ALA A 580 28.64 13.04 16.28
N VAL A 581 27.95 12.14 16.98
CA VAL A 581 26.98 12.48 18.04
C VAL A 581 27.69 12.57 19.38
N ASP A 582 28.48 11.55 19.70
CA ASP A 582 29.09 11.37 21.02
C ASP A 582 30.61 11.11 20.95
N PRO A 583 31.43 12.13 20.62
CA PRO A 583 32.87 11.99 20.48
C PRO A 583 33.61 11.74 21.80
N SER A 584 32.96 11.98 22.93
CA SER A 584 33.54 11.92 24.28
C SER A 584 33.06 10.70 25.08
N ASP A 585 32.30 9.79 24.46
CA ASP A 585 31.62 8.68 25.16
C ASP A 585 30.76 9.20 26.34
N ASP A 586 30.13 10.36 26.16
CA ASP A 586 29.28 10.95 27.17
C ASP A 586 27.93 10.21 27.28
N VAL A 587 27.34 9.80 26.15
CA VAL A 587 26.11 9.02 26.07
C VAL A 587 26.44 7.54 26.23
N ARG A 588 25.89 6.89 27.25
CA ARG A 588 26.31 5.52 27.59
C ARG A 588 25.71 4.49 26.65
N ASP A 589 26.51 3.58 26.09
CA ASP A 589 25.98 2.41 25.35
C ASP A 589 25.16 1.47 26.24
N ILE A 590 25.54 1.40 27.53
CA ILE A 590 24.93 0.51 28.52
C ILE A 590 24.50 1.29 29.76
N LEU A 591 23.25 1.07 30.17
CA LEU A 591 22.68 1.52 31.44
C LEU A 591 22.28 0.31 32.29
N VAL A 592 22.38 0.45 33.61
CA VAL A 592 21.87 -0.55 34.55
C VAL A 592 20.85 0.13 35.45
N ALA A 593 19.63 -0.42 35.50
CA ALA A 593 18.60 0.07 36.40
C ALA A 593 19.05 -0.11 37.86
N GLY A 594 19.16 1.00 38.59
CA GLY A 594 19.51 1.03 40.01
C GLY A 594 18.36 0.61 40.92
N ALA A 595 18.51 0.87 42.22
CA ALA A 595 17.42 0.72 43.17
C ALA A 595 16.21 1.56 42.74
N ASN A 596 14.99 1.02 42.89
CA ASN A 596 13.74 1.65 42.46
C ASN A 596 13.69 2.01 40.96
N GLY A 597 14.47 1.32 40.11
CA GLY A 597 14.49 1.58 38.66
C GLY A 597 15.18 2.87 38.26
N GLN A 598 16.02 3.45 39.13
CA GLN A 598 16.76 4.69 38.85
C GLN A 598 17.72 4.51 37.67
N VAL A 599 17.73 5.47 36.74
CA VAL A 599 18.67 5.52 35.61
C VAL A 599 19.16 6.96 35.42
N ASP A 600 20.47 7.10 35.19
CA ASP A 600 21.10 8.37 34.82
C ASP A 600 21.30 8.43 33.30
N LEU A 601 20.58 9.34 32.65
CA LEU A 601 20.61 9.54 31.21
C LEU A 601 21.43 10.76 30.84
N ARG A 602 22.13 10.66 29.72
CA ARG A 602 22.64 11.80 28.95
C ARG A 602 22.00 11.75 27.58
N ILE A 603 21.27 12.81 27.25
CA ILE A 603 20.49 12.92 26.02
C ILE A 603 21.23 13.90 25.12
N PRO A 604 21.74 13.46 23.96
CA PRO A 604 22.44 14.36 23.04
C PRO A 604 21.49 15.48 22.59
N ARG A 605 22.02 16.68 22.39
CA ARG A 605 21.36 17.74 21.60
C ARG A 605 21.52 17.43 20.12
N ASN A 606 20.96 18.22 19.22
CA ASN A 606 21.04 17.95 17.77
C ASN A 606 22.38 18.35 17.12
N ARG A 607 23.36 18.77 17.92
CA ARG A 607 24.66 19.29 17.46
C ARG A 607 25.78 18.88 18.41
N THR A 608 26.96 18.62 17.82
CA THR A 608 28.22 18.44 18.53
C THR A 608 29.28 19.35 17.90
N GLY A 609 29.84 20.26 18.70
CA GLY A 609 30.69 21.33 18.18
C GLY A 609 29.95 22.17 17.13
N SER A 610 30.47 22.21 15.90
CA SER A 610 29.82 22.84 14.73
C SER A 610 29.00 21.88 13.86
N THR A 611 29.03 20.58 14.15
CA THR A 611 28.38 19.54 13.33
C THR A 611 26.95 19.31 13.78
N GLU A 612 25.97 19.66 12.94
CA GLU A 612 24.59 19.27 13.16
C GLU A 612 24.38 17.83 12.71
N HIS A 613 24.09 16.94 13.65
CA HIS A 613 23.84 15.52 13.36
C HIS A 613 22.36 15.16 13.47
N HIS A 614 21.50 16.06 13.98
CA HIS A 614 20.03 15.91 14.03
C HIS A 614 19.53 14.66 14.80
N ARG A 615 20.36 14.18 15.72
CA ARG A 615 20.14 12.98 16.52
C ARG A 615 19.97 13.34 17.99
N GLY A 616 19.12 14.33 18.26
CA GLY A 616 18.77 14.76 19.60
C GLY A 616 17.84 13.77 20.31
N TYR A 617 18.18 12.48 20.32
CA TYR A 617 17.36 11.44 20.92
C TYR A 617 18.19 10.21 21.26
N VAL A 618 17.69 9.40 22.19
CA VAL A 618 18.24 8.07 22.53
C VAL A 618 17.08 7.15 22.90
N VAL A 619 17.23 5.86 22.61
CA VAL A 619 16.25 4.85 22.98
C VAL A 619 16.99 3.68 23.62
N TYR A 620 16.56 3.29 24.82
CA TYR A 620 17.15 2.21 25.60
C TYR A 620 16.12 1.11 25.84
N GLY A 621 16.55 -0.14 25.72
CA GLY A 621 15.74 -1.29 26.08
C GLY A 621 16.59 -2.48 26.54
N PRO A 622 15.99 -3.50 27.18
CA PRO A 622 16.68 -4.74 27.47
C PRO A 622 17.23 -5.37 26.18
N ALA A 623 18.44 -5.91 26.21
CA ALA A 623 19.08 -6.49 25.03
C ALA A 623 18.25 -7.64 24.40
N VAL A 624 17.69 -7.46 23.21
CA VAL A 624 17.12 -8.60 22.46
C VAL A 624 18.25 -9.45 21.86
N PRO A 625 18.01 -10.71 21.49
CA PRO A 625 19.01 -11.55 20.81
C PRO A 625 19.53 -10.87 19.54
N SER A 626 20.81 -11.05 19.23
CA SER A 626 21.42 -10.67 17.95
C SER A 626 21.59 -11.93 17.09
N GLY A 627 21.92 -11.80 15.80
CA GLY A 627 22.03 -12.98 14.95
C GLY A 627 21.94 -12.71 13.45
N THR A 628 21.91 -13.79 12.68
CA THR A 628 21.77 -13.78 11.23
C THR A 628 20.71 -14.78 10.77
N LEU A 629 19.92 -14.38 9.78
CA LEU A 629 19.01 -15.25 9.05
C LEU A 629 19.62 -15.57 7.68
N ALA A 630 19.70 -16.85 7.33
CA ALA A 630 20.16 -17.32 6.03
C ALA A 630 19.09 -18.17 5.34
N VAL A 631 19.11 -18.12 4.01
CA VAL A 631 18.29 -18.92 3.10
C VAL A 631 19.26 -19.74 2.25
N ALA A 632 19.13 -21.07 2.23
CA ALA A 632 20.04 -21.93 1.47
C ALA A 632 19.40 -23.26 1.02
N PRO A 633 19.80 -23.85 -0.12
CA PRO A 633 20.74 -23.30 -1.09
C PRO A 633 20.10 -22.18 -1.90
N THR A 634 20.92 -21.26 -2.40
CA THR A 634 20.53 -20.22 -3.35
C THR A 634 21.31 -20.41 -4.65
N SER A 635 20.68 -20.13 -5.79
CA SER A 635 21.31 -20.18 -7.12
C SER A 635 22.08 -18.90 -7.46
N GLY A 636 21.84 -17.83 -6.71
CA GLY A 636 22.36 -16.50 -6.96
C GLY A 636 21.55 -15.45 -6.20
N GLN A 637 21.65 -14.19 -6.62
CA GLN A 637 20.83 -13.11 -6.09
C GLN A 637 20.51 -12.08 -7.16
N ILE A 638 19.34 -11.47 -7.09
CA ILE A 638 19.05 -10.23 -7.80
C ILE A 638 19.79 -9.11 -7.05
N PRO A 639 20.72 -8.37 -7.69
CA PRO A 639 21.48 -7.34 -7.01
C PRO A 639 20.59 -6.15 -6.61
N ALA A 640 21.04 -5.36 -5.65
CA ALA A 640 20.50 -4.02 -5.44
C ALA A 640 20.73 -3.16 -6.70
N ASP A 641 19.84 -2.21 -6.95
CA ASP A 641 20.00 -1.26 -8.06
C ASP A 641 21.20 -0.33 -7.79
N ALA A 642 21.93 0.01 -8.85
CA ALA A 642 23.06 0.91 -8.75
C ALA A 642 22.61 2.30 -8.29
N PRO A 643 23.40 3.01 -7.44
CA PRO A 643 23.10 4.38 -7.07
C PRO A 643 22.91 5.28 -8.29
N SER A 644 21.89 6.14 -8.26
CA SER A 644 21.55 7.03 -9.38
C SER A 644 21.28 8.45 -8.91
N THR A 645 21.49 9.42 -9.79
CA THR A 645 21.13 10.83 -9.58
C THR A 645 19.81 11.21 -10.25
N SER A 646 19.23 10.31 -11.06
CA SER A 646 17.93 10.52 -11.71
C SER A 646 16.79 10.26 -10.73
N ALA A 647 15.90 11.23 -10.55
CA ALA A 647 14.74 11.11 -9.65
C ALA A 647 13.88 9.86 -9.97
N ALA A 648 13.65 9.59 -11.26
CA ALA A 648 12.88 8.42 -11.69
C ALA A 648 13.62 7.09 -11.39
N ALA A 649 14.95 7.08 -11.53
CA ALA A 649 15.73 5.89 -11.21
C ALA A 649 15.81 5.65 -9.71
N ILE A 650 15.91 6.71 -8.89
CA ILE A 650 15.94 6.58 -7.44
C ILE A 650 14.57 6.15 -6.91
N ALA A 651 13.49 6.74 -7.41
CA ALA A 651 12.13 6.35 -7.01
C ALA A 651 11.83 4.86 -7.26
N ARG A 652 12.44 4.28 -8.30
CA ARG A 652 12.35 2.85 -8.64
C ARG A 652 13.44 1.97 -8.02
N GLY A 653 14.53 2.57 -7.54
CA GLY A 653 15.75 1.86 -7.18
C GLY A 653 15.55 0.99 -5.94
N ARG A 654 15.75 -0.32 -6.09
CA ARG A 654 15.75 -1.25 -4.96
C ARG A 654 17.09 -1.23 -4.23
N MET A 655 17.07 -1.15 -2.90
CA MET A 655 18.28 -1.14 -2.07
C MET A 655 18.73 -2.51 -1.63
N ASN A 656 17.81 -3.47 -1.50
CA ASN A 656 18.10 -4.78 -0.92
C ASN A 656 18.36 -5.82 -2.03
N PRO A 657 19.47 -6.58 -1.97
CA PRO A 657 19.65 -7.74 -2.83
C PRO A 657 18.70 -8.87 -2.41
N ILE A 658 18.37 -9.76 -3.37
CA ILE A 658 17.34 -10.78 -3.18
C ILE A 658 17.89 -12.15 -3.55
N PRO A 659 18.09 -13.08 -2.60
CA PRO A 659 18.50 -14.44 -2.90
C PRO A 659 17.48 -15.17 -3.78
N ILE A 660 17.97 -15.94 -4.75
CA ILE A 660 17.16 -16.73 -5.68
C ILE A 660 17.18 -18.20 -5.25
N VAL A 661 16.01 -18.82 -5.13
CA VAL A 661 15.84 -20.24 -4.81
C VAL A 661 15.19 -20.95 -6.00
N GLN A 662 15.94 -21.84 -6.65
CA GLN A 662 15.44 -22.68 -7.74
C GLN A 662 15.28 -24.16 -7.32
N ALA A 663 15.84 -24.52 -6.16
CA ALA A 663 15.74 -25.86 -5.61
C ALA A 663 14.29 -26.15 -5.16
N PRO A 664 13.83 -27.41 -5.24
CA PRO A 664 12.50 -27.79 -4.76
C PRO A 664 12.33 -27.58 -3.25
N VAL A 665 13.44 -27.55 -2.51
CA VAL A 665 13.48 -27.38 -1.06
C VAL A 665 14.62 -26.43 -0.71
N PHE A 666 14.39 -25.55 0.27
CA PHE A 666 15.43 -24.73 0.89
C PHE A 666 15.28 -24.73 2.41
N THR A 667 16.28 -24.22 3.11
CA THR A 667 16.34 -24.13 4.55
C THR A 667 16.40 -22.67 4.97
N LEU A 668 15.57 -22.31 5.95
CA LEU A 668 15.74 -21.13 6.77
C LEU A 668 16.65 -21.49 7.94
N GLU A 669 17.75 -20.78 8.11
CA GLU A 669 18.66 -20.95 9.24
C GLU A 669 18.82 -19.63 9.98
N LEU A 670 18.29 -19.58 11.21
CA LEU A 670 18.45 -18.47 12.13
C LEU A 670 19.46 -18.88 13.22
N ASN A 671 20.61 -18.22 13.24
CA ASN A 671 21.60 -18.36 14.30
C ASN A 671 21.57 -17.10 15.17
N THR A 672 21.33 -17.27 16.47
CA THR A 672 21.25 -16.18 17.44
C THR A 672 22.44 -16.20 18.40
N THR A 673 22.85 -15.02 18.84
CA THR A 673 23.83 -14.83 19.91
C THR A 673 23.31 -13.85 20.96
N PRO A 674 23.63 -14.06 22.25
CA PRO A 674 23.41 -13.07 23.30
C PRO A 674 24.09 -11.77 22.93
N THR A 675 23.34 -10.67 22.89
CA THR A 675 23.89 -9.34 22.58
C THR A 675 24.85 -8.85 23.67
N LEU A 676 24.68 -9.32 24.92
CA LEU A 676 25.54 -9.00 26.05
C LEU A 676 26.04 -10.28 26.73
N HIS A 677 27.16 -10.83 26.25
CA HIS A 677 27.86 -11.93 26.93
C HIS A 677 29.34 -11.62 27.08
N ASN A 678 29.79 -11.39 28.32
CA ASN A 678 31.15 -10.95 28.66
C ASN A 678 31.58 -9.67 27.92
N VAL A 679 30.63 -8.77 27.65
CA VAL A 679 30.91 -7.49 27.01
C VAL A 679 31.55 -6.56 28.04
N VAL A 680 32.80 -6.15 27.79
CA VAL A 680 33.51 -5.20 28.65
C VAL A 680 33.18 -3.78 28.21
N TYR A 681 32.49 -3.03 29.05
CA TYR A 681 32.20 -1.61 28.86
C TYR A 681 32.67 -0.83 30.10
N ARG A 682 33.50 0.20 29.88
CA ARG A 682 34.10 1.03 30.94
C ARG A 682 34.71 0.21 32.10
N SER A 683 35.50 -0.80 31.75
CA SER A 683 36.18 -1.72 32.67
C SER A 683 35.25 -2.61 33.53
N VAL A 684 33.97 -2.69 33.19
CA VAL A 684 33.00 -3.59 33.82
C VAL A 684 32.53 -4.62 32.78
N SER A 685 32.49 -5.90 33.17
CA SER A 685 31.96 -6.96 32.32
C SER A 685 30.45 -7.09 32.53
N TYR A 686 29.69 -7.04 31.45
CA TYR A 686 28.25 -7.22 31.43
C TYR A 686 27.90 -8.56 30.76
N THR A 687 27.10 -9.35 31.45
CA THR A 687 26.53 -10.59 30.94
C THR A 687 25.05 -10.60 31.25
N ASP A 688 24.23 -10.55 30.21
CA ASP A 688 22.79 -10.70 30.29
C ASP A 688 22.42 -12.17 30.13
N VAL A 689 21.77 -12.72 31.15
CA VAL A 689 21.39 -14.14 31.19
C VAL A 689 20.06 -14.42 30.49
N ASN A 690 19.32 -13.37 30.11
CA ASN A 690 18.05 -13.52 29.39
C ASN A 690 18.31 -13.39 27.89
N THR A 691 18.65 -14.52 27.29
CA THR A 691 18.93 -14.70 25.86
C THR A 691 17.67 -15.18 25.14
N ASP A 692 17.78 -15.65 23.89
CA ASP A 692 16.61 -16.22 23.21
C ASP A 692 16.13 -17.52 23.85
N ASP A 693 14.83 -17.62 24.11
CA ASP A 693 14.16 -18.83 24.61
C ASP A 693 13.16 -19.43 23.61
N LYS A 694 12.81 -18.68 22.56
CA LYS A 694 11.90 -19.09 21.50
C LYS A 694 12.21 -18.35 20.20
N ALA A 695 12.08 -19.02 19.07
CA ALA A 695 12.01 -18.39 17.77
C ALA A 695 10.86 -18.96 16.92
N ALA A 696 10.40 -18.15 15.97
CA ALA A 696 9.36 -18.52 15.01
C ALA A 696 9.65 -17.85 13.65
N PHE A 697 9.09 -18.39 12.57
CA PHE A 697 9.21 -17.81 11.24
C PHE A 697 7.85 -17.64 10.57
N ARG A 698 7.77 -16.73 9.61
CA ARG A 698 6.62 -16.56 8.74
C ARG A 698 7.12 -16.32 7.32
N VAL A 699 6.47 -16.97 6.36
CA VAL A 699 6.64 -16.63 4.95
C VAL A 699 5.36 -15.98 4.44
N ASN A 700 5.50 -14.86 3.76
CA ASN A 700 4.42 -14.00 3.29
C ASN A 700 3.44 -13.64 4.43
N GLN A 701 2.13 -13.73 4.19
CA GLN A 701 1.08 -13.51 5.21
C GLN A 701 0.96 -14.62 6.26
N GLY A 702 1.68 -15.73 6.10
CA GLY A 702 1.59 -16.86 7.01
C GLY A 702 0.32 -17.69 6.83
N TYR A 703 -0.16 -18.27 7.93
CA TYR A 703 -1.36 -19.14 7.99
C TYR A 703 -1.32 -20.35 7.06
N ARG A 704 -0.11 -20.81 6.74
CA ARG A 704 0.16 -22.02 5.98
C ARG A 704 1.12 -22.87 6.79
N ASP A 705 0.83 -24.16 6.86
CA ASP A 705 1.74 -25.14 7.44
C ASP A 705 2.98 -25.23 6.54
N LEU A 706 4.07 -24.65 7.03
CA LEU A 706 5.37 -24.63 6.35
C LEU A 706 6.43 -25.42 7.13
N ASN A 707 6.07 -25.93 8.31
CA ASN A 707 6.97 -26.78 9.09
C ASN A 707 6.59 -28.28 9.07
N GLY A 708 5.50 -28.64 8.39
CA GLY A 708 5.05 -30.01 8.13
C GLY A 708 4.35 -30.67 9.31
N ASN A 709 3.74 -29.88 10.20
CA ASN A 709 3.08 -30.38 11.41
C ASN A 709 1.59 -30.77 11.21
N GLY A 710 1.02 -30.48 10.04
CA GLY A 710 -0.38 -30.70 9.68
C GLY A 710 -1.31 -29.49 9.85
N SER A 711 -0.89 -28.36 10.42
CA SER A 711 -1.72 -27.16 10.63
C SER A 711 -0.91 -25.92 11.07
N PRO A 712 -1.29 -24.70 10.69
CA PRO A 712 -0.59 -23.51 11.16
C PRO A 712 -0.47 -23.42 12.69
N ASP A 713 0.71 -23.12 13.24
CA ASP A 713 0.97 -23.15 14.69
C ASP A 713 0.31 -21.98 15.43
N TYR A 714 0.33 -20.77 14.86
CA TYR A 714 -0.11 -19.55 15.54
C TYR A 714 -1.35 -18.91 14.91
N PRO A 715 -2.50 -18.91 15.61
CA PRO A 715 -3.72 -18.26 15.12
C PRO A 715 -3.64 -16.74 15.20
N HIS A 716 -4.62 -16.03 14.63
CA HIS A 716 -4.67 -14.56 14.64
C HIS A 716 -4.70 -13.94 16.06
N THR A 717 -5.07 -14.71 17.08
CA THR A 717 -5.08 -14.26 18.48
C THR A 717 -3.71 -14.34 19.15
N ALA A 718 -2.67 -14.85 18.47
CA ALA A 718 -1.33 -15.03 19.03
C ALA A 718 -0.50 -13.73 19.13
N GLY A 719 -1.14 -12.55 19.02
CA GLY A 719 -0.47 -11.25 19.05
C GLY A 719 0.62 -11.15 17.98
N VAL A 720 1.83 -10.78 18.38
CA VAL A 720 3.04 -10.72 17.54
C VAL A 720 3.33 -11.98 16.70
N LEU A 721 2.88 -13.15 17.17
CA LEU A 721 3.09 -14.44 16.51
C LEU A 721 1.98 -14.80 15.51
N ALA A 722 0.96 -13.98 15.32
CA ALA A 722 -0.14 -14.28 14.40
C ALA A 722 0.36 -14.65 12.98
N GLY A 723 0.01 -15.86 12.54
CA GLY A 723 0.39 -16.41 11.23
C GLY A 723 1.83 -16.94 11.15
N TYR A 724 2.62 -16.89 12.21
CA TYR A 724 3.95 -17.53 12.27
C TYR A 724 3.82 -19.05 12.43
N GLU A 725 4.96 -19.73 12.25
CA GLU A 725 5.20 -21.16 12.42
C GLU A 725 6.43 -21.36 13.33
N ASP A 726 6.45 -22.48 14.06
CA ASP A 726 7.61 -22.89 14.85
C ASP A 726 8.70 -23.51 13.97
N PHE A 727 9.97 -23.25 14.31
CA PHE A 727 11.07 -24.04 13.77
C PHE A 727 11.04 -25.46 14.34
N ARG A 728 10.96 -26.48 13.48
CA ARG A 728 10.87 -27.89 13.88
C ARG A 728 12.04 -28.76 13.43
N THR A 729 12.77 -28.37 12.37
CA THR A 729 13.93 -29.15 11.92
C THR A 729 15.06 -29.08 12.96
N VAL A 730 15.39 -27.87 13.42
CA VAL A 730 16.24 -27.65 14.60
C VAL A 730 15.62 -26.52 15.41
N ASN A 731 15.51 -26.72 16.73
CA ASN A 731 15.02 -25.71 17.68
C ASN A 731 15.88 -25.79 18.95
N GLN A 732 16.96 -25.01 18.97
CA GLN A 732 17.95 -25.00 20.03
C GLN A 732 18.10 -23.57 20.54
N PRO A 733 17.29 -23.14 21.53
CA PRO A 733 17.43 -21.80 22.09
C PRO A 733 18.75 -21.60 22.81
N ALA A 734 19.28 -20.38 22.78
CA ALA A 734 20.46 -20.02 23.56
C ALA A 734 20.18 -20.13 25.08
N TYR A 735 18.95 -19.86 25.49
CA TYR A 735 18.52 -20.03 26.87
C TYR A 735 18.18 -21.51 27.15
N ASN A 736 19.11 -22.27 27.73
CA ASN A 736 18.92 -23.71 28.01
C ASN A 736 19.25 -24.14 29.46
N GLY A 737 19.30 -23.22 30.41
CA GLY A 737 19.54 -23.56 31.82
C GLY A 737 21.00 -23.79 32.22
N SER A 738 21.93 -24.03 31.30
CA SER A 738 23.38 -23.87 31.52
C SER A 738 24.19 -24.14 30.24
N THR A 739 25.04 -23.19 29.84
CA THR A 739 26.18 -23.26 28.87
C THR A 739 26.00 -22.94 27.39
N ALA A 740 24.80 -22.89 26.81
CA ALA A 740 24.67 -22.44 25.41
C ALA A 740 24.89 -20.92 25.30
N THR A 741 25.86 -20.51 24.49
CA THR A 741 26.15 -19.09 24.18
C THR A 741 25.61 -18.67 22.81
N THR A 742 24.92 -19.56 22.09
CA THR A 742 24.30 -19.30 20.79
C THR A 742 23.02 -20.12 20.64
N GLY A 743 21.99 -19.57 20.01
CA GLY A 743 20.79 -20.30 19.60
C GLY A 743 20.87 -20.68 18.12
N ARG A 744 20.24 -21.79 17.77
CA ARG A 744 20.18 -22.29 16.39
C ARG A 744 18.79 -22.82 16.08
N TYR A 745 18.18 -22.25 15.06
CA TYR A 745 16.86 -22.62 14.58
C TYR A 745 16.91 -22.87 13.09
N THR A 746 16.45 -24.04 12.66
CA THR A 746 16.37 -24.35 11.23
C THR A 746 15.00 -24.90 10.87
N GLN A 747 14.54 -24.53 9.68
CA GLN A 747 13.34 -25.10 9.09
C GLN A 747 13.59 -25.38 7.62
N THR A 748 13.36 -26.63 7.22
CA THR A 748 13.29 -27.02 5.82
C THR A 748 11.92 -26.67 5.25
N ILE A 749 11.90 -25.93 4.14
CA ILE A 749 10.71 -25.42 3.45
C ILE A 749 10.61 -26.08 2.07
N ASP A 750 9.45 -26.68 1.78
CA ASP A 750 9.10 -27.09 0.42
C ASP A 750 8.73 -25.85 -0.40
N ALA A 751 9.57 -25.52 -1.39
CA ALA A 751 9.39 -24.34 -2.21
C ALA A 751 8.17 -24.44 -3.15
N SER A 752 7.64 -25.65 -3.38
CA SER A 752 6.36 -25.83 -4.10
C SER A 752 5.15 -25.32 -3.34
N LEU A 753 5.31 -25.07 -2.04
CA LEU A 753 4.30 -24.43 -1.21
C LEU A 753 4.36 -22.90 -1.28
N LEU A 754 5.17 -22.31 -2.14
CA LEU A 754 5.27 -20.86 -2.29
C LEU A 754 4.96 -20.47 -3.75
N PRO A 755 4.34 -19.30 -3.98
CA PRO A 755 4.18 -18.77 -5.33
C PRO A 755 5.55 -18.46 -5.94
N GLU A 756 5.63 -18.52 -7.26
CA GLU A 756 6.80 -18.05 -8.00
C GLU A 756 6.99 -16.53 -7.83
N GLY A 757 8.22 -16.09 -8.06
CA GLY A 757 8.65 -14.70 -7.90
C GLY A 757 8.91 -14.32 -6.44
N MET A 758 8.57 -13.08 -6.11
CA MET A 758 8.92 -12.48 -4.81
C MET A 758 8.19 -13.16 -3.65
N ASN A 759 8.89 -13.42 -2.56
CA ASN A 759 8.37 -13.95 -1.31
C ASN A 759 9.09 -13.26 -0.14
N TYR A 760 8.46 -13.21 1.03
CA TYR A 760 8.93 -12.42 2.16
C TYR A 760 9.05 -13.27 3.41
N VAL A 761 10.27 -13.49 3.88
CA VAL A 761 10.55 -14.26 5.09
C VAL A 761 10.77 -13.31 6.26
N SER A 762 10.01 -13.49 7.33
CA SER A 762 10.32 -12.91 8.65
C SER A 762 10.65 -14.03 9.63
N ALA A 763 11.73 -13.87 10.39
CA ALA A 763 12.05 -14.72 11.52
C ALA A 763 12.20 -13.86 12.76
N ILE A 764 11.62 -14.31 13.88
CA ILE A 764 11.69 -13.61 15.16
C ILE A 764 12.30 -14.51 16.23
N ALA A 765 13.15 -13.94 17.08
CA ALA A 765 13.66 -14.61 18.29
C ALA A 765 13.35 -13.75 19.52
N PHE A 766 12.64 -14.35 20.46
CA PHE A 766 12.17 -13.69 21.67
C PHE A 766 13.23 -13.71 22.73
N ARG A 767 13.47 -12.55 23.35
CA ARG A 767 14.18 -12.49 24.62
C ARG A 767 13.33 -13.19 25.69
N ARG A 768 13.96 -14.02 26.53
CA ARG A 768 13.32 -14.52 27.74
C ARG A 768 12.82 -13.41 28.64
N ARG A 769 11.55 -13.50 29.03
CA ARG A 769 10.92 -12.57 29.99
C ARG A 769 10.00 -13.29 30.99
N PRO A 770 9.73 -12.69 32.16
CA PRO A 770 8.71 -13.18 33.07
C PRO A 770 7.33 -13.25 32.40
N ALA A 771 6.52 -14.23 32.81
CA ALA A 771 5.12 -14.33 32.36
C ALA A 771 4.33 -13.06 32.71
N GLY A 772 3.41 -12.66 31.82
CA GLY A 772 2.59 -11.45 31.99
C GLY A 772 3.24 -10.14 31.54
N THR A 773 4.49 -10.17 31.04
CA THR A 773 5.15 -9.00 30.45
C THR A 773 5.01 -9.00 28.91
N SER A 774 5.15 -7.83 28.27
CA SER A 774 5.11 -7.75 26.81
C SER A 774 6.30 -8.47 26.17
N PRO A 775 6.11 -9.11 25.00
CA PRO A 775 7.23 -9.71 24.28
C PRO A 775 8.23 -8.65 23.81
N LEU A 776 9.52 -8.97 23.95
CA LEU A 776 10.63 -8.28 23.27
C LEU A 776 11.34 -9.31 22.39
N PHE A 777 11.68 -8.92 21.18
CA PHE A 777 12.30 -9.81 20.22
C PHE A 777 13.21 -9.05 19.28
N ALA A 778 14.11 -9.78 18.63
CA ALA A 778 14.71 -9.33 17.38
C ALA A 778 13.96 -9.96 16.21
N GLU A 779 13.92 -9.23 15.10
CA GLU A 779 13.27 -9.65 13.85
C GLU A 779 14.26 -9.52 12.70
N TRP A 780 14.35 -10.56 11.89
CA TRP A 780 15.10 -10.59 10.64
C TRP A 780 14.14 -10.75 9.48
N ARG A 781 14.23 -9.83 8.52
CA ARG A 781 13.38 -9.78 7.34
C ARG A 781 14.23 -9.98 6.09
N GLN A 782 13.93 -11.01 5.32
CA GLN A 782 14.65 -11.37 4.11
C GLN A 782 13.66 -11.58 2.96
N PRO A 783 13.64 -10.72 1.92
CA PRO A 783 12.98 -11.06 0.66
C PRO A 783 13.71 -12.22 0.00
N VAL A 784 12.98 -13.10 -0.67
CA VAL A 784 13.49 -14.27 -1.39
C VAL A 784 12.74 -14.38 -2.72
N TYR A 785 13.44 -14.70 -3.80
CA TYR A 785 12.82 -14.94 -5.10
C TYR A 785 12.76 -16.44 -5.37
N ILE A 786 11.55 -17.00 -5.49
CA ILE A 786 11.32 -18.40 -5.85
C ILE A 786 11.24 -18.48 -7.38
N ASP A 787 12.16 -19.23 -8.00
CA ASP A 787 12.27 -19.40 -9.46
C ASP A 787 12.42 -20.90 -9.81
N ARG A 788 11.32 -21.64 -9.63
CA ARG A 788 11.28 -23.09 -9.91
C ARG A 788 10.76 -23.38 -11.31
N VAL A 789 9.98 -22.48 -11.90
CA VAL A 789 9.43 -22.64 -13.26
C VAL A 789 9.71 -21.39 -14.10
N PRO A 790 9.88 -21.53 -15.42
CA PRO A 790 10.05 -20.37 -16.31
C PRO A 790 8.82 -19.44 -16.31
N PRO A 791 9.01 -18.14 -16.59
CA PRO A 791 7.91 -17.17 -16.69
C PRO A 791 6.96 -17.51 -17.83
N GLU A 792 5.65 -17.34 -17.64
CA GLU A 792 4.65 -17.76 -18.63
C GLU A 792 4.09 -16.61 -19.47
N VAL A 793 4.04 -16.82 -20.80
CA VAL A 793 3.47 -15.85 -21.75
C VAL A 793 2.60 -16.53 -22.80
N ALA A 794 1.62 -15.80 -23.32
CA ALA A 794 0.75 -16.22 -24.42
C ALA A 794 0.59 -15.14 -25.50
N TRP A 795 0.31 -15.56 -26.74
CA TRP A 795 -0.12 -14.65 -27.81
C TRP A 795 -1.62 -14.37 -27.66
N ALA A 796 -1.96 -13.20 -27.13
CA ALA A 796 -3.32 -12.84 -26.74
C ALA A 796 -4.28 -12.70 -27.92
N ASN A 797 -3.81 -12.11 -29.03
CA ASN A 797 -4.56 -11.94 -30.27
C ASN A 797 -4.09 -12.94 -31.35
N GLN A 798 -3.87 -14.20 -30.94
CA GLN A 798 -3.46 -15.27 -31.85
C GLN A 798 -4.40 -15.42 -33.03
N THR A 799 -3.84 -15.57 -34.22
CA THR A 799 -4.57 -15.87 -35.45
C THR A 799 -3.81 -16.93 -36.26
N ALA A 800 -4.55 -17.76 -36.99
CA ALA A 800 -3.97 -18.69 -37.97
C ALA A 800 -3.61 -17.99 -39.29
N ARG A 801 -4.21 -16.82 -39.57
CA ARG A 801 -4.07 -16.10 -40.85
C ARG A 801 -3.85 -14.60 -40.64
N ILE A 802 -2.87 -14.03 -41.34
CA ILE A 802 -2.54 -12.59 -41.33
C ILE A 802 -2.61 -12.07 -42.75
N THR A 803 -3.48 -11.08 -43.01
CA THR A 803 -3.73 -10.54 -44.35
C THR A 803 -3.09 -9.17 -44.60
N ALA A 804 -2.07 -8.81 -43.82
CA ALA A 804 -1.43 -7.50 -43.86
C ALA A 804 0.10 -7.60 -43.75
N THR A 805 0.82 -6.66 -44.37
CA THR A 805 2.29 -6.61 -44.40
C THR A 805 2.94 -6.29 -43.05
N GLN A 806 2.11 -5.95 -42.06
CA GLN A 806 2.47 -5.75 -40.67
C GLN A 806 1.37 -6.32 -39.76
N PHE A 807 1.76 -6.81 -38.59
CA PHE A 807 0.83 -7.36 -37.61
C PHE A 807 1.29 -7.05 -36.19
N ARG A 808 0.37 -6.54 -35.36
CA ARG A 808 0.62 -6.28 -33.93
C ARG A 808 0.38 -7.57 -33.16
N VAL A 809 1.45 -8.15 -32.60
CA VAL A 809 1.39 -9.30 -31.69
C VAL A 809 1.21 -8.77 -30.28
N ASP A 810 0.06 -9.06 -29.68
CA ASP A 810 -0.22 -8.79 -28.27
C ASP A 810 0.23 -9.99 -27.43
N VAL A 811 1.08 -9.74 -26.45
CA VAL A 811 1.67 -10.75 -25.58
C VAL A 811 1.13 -10.56 -24.16
N LYS A 812 0.48 -11.59 -23.63
CA LYS A 812 -0.02 -11.62 -22.26
C LYS A 812 0.98 -12.33 -21.36
N ALA A 813 1.41 -11.67 -20.29
CA ALA A 813 2.04 -12.35 -19.16
C ALA A 813 0.97 -13.09 -18.35
N LEU A 814 1.18 -14.38 -18.15
CA LEU A 814 0.25 -15.26 -17.42
C LEU A 814 0.60 -15.34 -15.92
N ASP A 815 1.75 -14.81 -15.54
CA ASP A 815 2.18 -14.65 -14.15
C ASP A 815 2.77 -13.25 -13.89
N GLN A 816 3.13 -13.00 -12.63
CA GLN A 816 3.75 -11.75 -12.20
C GLN A 816 5.27 -11.70 -12.42
N THR A 817 5.91 -12.80 -12.80
CA THR A 817 7.36 -12.87 -12.88
C THR A 817 7.89 -12.35 -14.22
N VAL A 818 7.09 -12.39 -15.29
CA VAL A 818 7.42 -11.77 -16.58
C VAL A 818 7.69 -10.26 -16.40
N ARG A 819 8.92 -9.84 -16.73
CA ARG A 819 9.32 -8.42 -16.77
C ARG A 819 9.68 -7.94 -18.17
N ARG A 820 10.06 -8.85 -19.07
CA ARG A 820 10.32 -8.56 -20.49
C ARG A 820 9.83 -9.69 -21.36
N ALA A 821 9.29 -9.33 -22.52
CA ALA A 821 8.92 -10.27 -23.56
C ALA A 821 9.55 -9.85 -24.89
N HIS A 822 9.87 -10.83 -25.73
CA HIS A 822 10.37 -10.62 -27.08
C HIS A 822 9.49 -11.37 -28.07
N VAL A 823 9.29 -10.80 -29.26
CA VAL A 823 8.50 -11.40 -30.35
C VAL A 823 9.40 -11.52 -31.57
N MET A 824 9.54 -12.75 -32.07
CA MET A 824 10.35 -13.07 -33.24
C MET A 824 9.51 -13.77 -34.29
N ARG A 825 9.99 -13.72 -35.53
CA ARG A 825 9.41 -14.41 -36.67
C ARG A 825 10.47 -15.29 -37.31
N ASP A 826 10.08 -16.52 -37.69
CA ASP A 826 10.87 -17.47 -38.46
C ASP A 826 12.27 -17.72 -37.87
N VAL A 827 12.33 -18.00 -36.56
CA VAL A 827 13.59 -18.39 -35.91
C VAL A 827 14.16 -19.62 -36.63
N PRO A 828 15.41 -19.58 -37.13
CA PRO A 828 15.96 -20.68 -37.91
C PRO A 828 15.94 -22.01 -37.15
N THR A 829 15.61 -23.10 -37.83
CA THR A 829 15.56 -24.44 -37.24
C THR A 829 16.89 -24.79 -36.57
N GLY A 830 16.83 -25.22 -35.30
CA GLY A 830 18.01 -25.60 -34.51
C GLY A 830 18.74 -24.44 -33.82
N VAL A 831 18.30 -23.19 -34.02
CA VAL A 831 18.80 -22.02 -33.29
C VAL A 831 17.95 -21.79 -32.03
N ASP A 832 18.60 -21.58 -30.89
CA ASP A 832 17.91 -21.19 -29.65
C ASP A 832 17.47 -19.71 -29.77
N PRO A 833 16.15 -19.40 -29.74
CA PRO A 833 15.64 -18.04 -29.82
C PRO A 833 16.25 -17.09 -28.78
N ARG A 834 16.66 -17.60 -27.62
CA ARG A 834 17.27 -16.80 -26.53
C ARG A 834 18.60 -16.18 -26.93
N THR A 835 19.27 -16.74 -27.94
CA THR A 835 20.53 -16.19 -28.47
C THR A 835 20.31 -15.04 -29.46
N LEU A 836 19.06 -14.86 -29.92
CA LEU A 836 18.67 -13.85 -30.89
C LEU A 836 17.95 -12.65 -30.27
N VAL A 837 17.76 -12.62 -28.94
CA VAL A 837 17.06 -11.52 -28.25
C VAL A 837 17.87 -10.24 -28.35
N ASP A 838 17.20 -9.16 -28.76
CA ASP A 838 17.80 -7.85 -28.89
C ASP A 838 16.74 -6.76 -28.70
N VAL A 839 17.11 -5.51 -28.99
CA VAL A 839 16.21 -4.36 -28.86
C VAL A 839 15.16 -4.29 -29.98
N PHE A 840 15.36 -4.94 -31.12
CA PHE A 840 14.45 -4.91 -32.27
C PHE A 840 13.28 -5.88 -32.09
N ASN A 841 13.50 -6.99 -31.39
CA ASN A 841 12.44 -7.94 -31.04
C ASN A 841 11.88 -7.75 -29.62
N LEU A 842 12.35 -6.76 -28.85
CA LEU A 842 11.82 -6.44 -27.52
C LEU A 842 10.39 -5.87 -27.60
N ALA A 843 9.43 -6.57 -27.01
CA ALA A 843 8.06 -6.10 -26.89
C ALA A 843 7.98 -4.91 -25.93
N ARG A 844 7.12 -3.94 -26.28
CA ARG A 844 6.83 -2.77 -25.46
C ARG A 844 5.80 -3.14 -24.41
N VAL A 845 5.97 -2.62 -23.19
CA VAL A 845 4.98 -2.71 -22.12
C VAL A 845 3.80 -1.77 -22.46
N GLU A 846 2.60 -2.31 -22.55
CA GLU A 846 1.35 -1.53 -22.66
C GLU A 846 0.65 -1.39 -21.30
N ASP A 847 0.60 -2.48 -20.52
CA ASP A 847 0.10 -2.53 -19.15
C ASP A 847 0.96 -3.50 -18.31
N ARG A 848 0.66 -3.71 -17.02
CA ARG A 848 1.44 -4.57 -16.11
C ARG A 848 1.68 -5.97 -16.66
N PHE A 849 0.67 -6.55 -17.29
CA PHE A 849 0.68 -7.92 -17.82
C PHE A 849 0.58 -7.96 -19.35
N ASP A 850 0.54 -6.81 -20.01
CA ASP A 850 0.29 -6.70 -21.44
C ASP A 850 1.48 -6.06 -22.13
N PHE A 851 2.04 -6.79 -23.09
CA PHE A 851 3.15 -6.36 -23.92
C PHE A 851 2.73 -6.44 -25.39
N TYR A 852 3.41 -5.72 -26.28
CA TYR A 852 3.19 -5.87 -27.72
C TYR A 852 4.42 -5.59 -28.56
N LEU A 853 4.48 -6.21 -29.74
CA LEU A 853 5.39 -5.82 -30.80
C LEU A 853 4.65 -5.85 -32.13
N THR A 854 4.85 -4.82 -32.96
CA THR A 854 4.40 -4.84 -34.35
C THR A 854 5.48 -5.45 -35.22
N LEU A 855 5.20 -6.64 -35.76
CA LEU A 855 6.01 -7.25 -36.80
C LEU A 855 5.77 -6.51 -38.12
N THR A 856 6.84 -6.22 -38.84
CA THR A 856 6.80 -5.53 -40.15
C THR A 856 7.58 -6.34 -41.18
N GLY A 857 7.33 -6.07 -42.47
CA GLY A 857 7.98 -6.82 -43.55
C GLY A 857 7.56 -8.30 -43.56
N LEU A 858 6.31 -8.57 -43.17
CA LEU A 858 5.70 -9.88 -43.32
C LEU A 858 5.66 -10.24 -44.81
N ARG A 859 5.94 -11.51 -45.11
CA ARG A 859 6.00 -12.03 -46.48
C ARG A 859 5.01 -13.16 -46.60
N HIS A 860 4.41 -13.30 -47.77
CA HIS A 860 3.48 -14.36 -48.06
C HIS A 860 4.05 -15.75 -47.77
N GLY A 861 3.19 -16.65 -47.27
CA GLY A 861 3.52 -18.03 -46.94
C GLY A 861 3.44 -18.33 -45.44
N TYR A 862 3.80 -19.56 -45.06
CA TYR A 862 3.78 -19.99 -43.66
C TYR A 862 4.95 -19.44 -42.87
N SER A 863 4.62 -18.92 -41.69
CA SER A 863 5.57 -18.37 -40.74
C SER A 863 5.40 -18.98 -39.35
N THR A 864 6.46 -18.92 -38.55
CA THR A 864 6.42 -19.25 -37.13
C THR A 864 6.62 -17.99 -36.30
N ILE A 865 5.69 -17.71 -35.38
CA ILE A 865 5.85 -16.65 -34.40
C ILE A 865 6.41 -17.24 -33.10
N THR A 866 7.49 -16.67 -32.59
CA THR A 866 8.15 -17.14 -31.37
C THR A 866 8.10 -16.04 -30.31
N LEU A 867 7.62 -16.37 -29.13
CA LEU A 867 7.67 -15.52 -27.94
C LEU A 867 8.81 -15.98 -27.03
N VAL A 868 9.57 -15.04 -26.48
CA VAL A 868 10.57 -15.30 -25.43
C VAL A 868 10.29 -14.41 -24.23
N ALA A 869 10.14 -14.99 -23.04
CA ALA A 869 9.87 -14.26 -21.81
C ALA A 869 11.01 -14.36 -20.81
N TYR A 870 11.29 -13.25 -20.13
CA TYR A 870 12.30 -13.12 -19.10
C TYR A 870 11.74 -12.50 -17.83
N GLU A 871 12.26 -12.98 -16.71
CA GLU A 871 12.10 -12.38 -15.38
C GLU A 871 13.08 -11.21 -15.16
N GLU A 872 13.19 -10.73 -13.93
CA GLU A 872 13.92 -9.50 -13.57
C GLU A 872 15.45 -9.61 -13.75
N SER A 873 16.05 -10.80 -13.63
CA SER A 873 17.49 -11.03 -13.81
C SER A 873 17.76 -12.02 -14.93
N ASP A 874 18.19 -11.51 -16.07
CA ASP A 874 18.40 -12.22 -17.34
C ASP A 874 19.52 -13.28 -17.36
N THR A 875 20.48 -13.22 -16.42
CA THR A 875 21.65 -14.12 -16.38
C THR A 875 21.54 -15.23 -15.35
N LEU A 876 20.63 -15.11 -14.38
CA LEU A 876 20.49 -16.05 -13.26
C LEU A 876 19.14 -16.77 -13.24
N MET A 877 18.13 -16.27 -13.95
CA MET A 877 16.75 -16.77 -13.89
C MET A 877 16.33 -17.56 -15.13
N ARG A 878 15.28 -18.37 -14.96
CA ARG A 878 14.70 -19.14 -16.06
C ARG A 878 14.04 -18.22 -17.09
N SER A 879 14.01 -18.69 -18.34
CA SER A 879 13.30 -18.04 -19.44
C SER A 879 12.43 -19.04 -20.17
N ASN A 880 11.36 -18.54 -20.78
CA ASN A 880 10.40 -19.36 -21.51
C ASN A 880 10.42 -19.00 -22.99
N VAL A 881 10.19 -20.02 -23.83
CA VAL A 881 10.12 -19.90 -25.29
C VAL A 881 8.85 -20.60 -25.74
N VAL A 882 7.95 -19.87 -26.37
CA VAL A 882 6.68 -20.39 -26.88
C VAL A 882 6.63 -20.18 -28.39
N ASN A 883 6.46 -21.26 -29.15
CA ASN A 883 6.38 -21.22 -30.60
C ASN A 883 4.94 -21.42 -31.07
N TYR A 884 4.50 -20.59 -32.00
CA TYR A 884 3.23 -20.66 -32.70
C TYR A 884 3.51 -20.94 -34.18
N PRO A 885 3.61 -22.22 -34.58
CA PRO A 885 3.89 -22.60 -35.96
C PRO A 885 2.65 -22.44 -36.86
N ASN A 886 2.87 -22.53 -38.17
CA ASN A 886 1.82 -22.57 -39.20
C ASN A 886 0.91 -21.33 -39.22
N VAL A 887 1.47 -20.14 -38.99
CA VAL A 887 0.75 -18.89 -39.19
C VAL A 887 0.85 -18.53 -40.67
N PHE A 888 -0.26 -18.60 -41.39
CA PHE A 888 -0.29 -18.29 -42.81
C PHE A 888 -0.37 -16.77 -43.02
N ILE A 889 0.64 -16.20 -43.67
CA ILE A 889 0.64 -14.80 -44.07
C ILE A 889 0.09 -14.76 -45.50
N ASP A 890 -1.15 -14.30 -45.63
CA ASP A 890 -1.82 -14.16 -46.92
C ASP A 890 -1.66 -12.74 -47.46
N LEU A 891 -0.68 -12.56 -48.34
CA LEU A 891 -0.43 -11.30 -49.04
C LEU A 891 -0.46 -11.49 -50.56
N CYS A 892 -0.94 -12.65 -51.02
CA CYS A 892 -0.91 -13.02 -52.42
C CYS A 892 -2.28 -13.57 -52.84
N PRO A 893 -3.15 -12.71 -53.40
CA PRO A 893 -4.47 -13.15 -53.89
C PRO A 893 -4.43 -14.26 -54.95
N ALA A 894 -3.26 -14.50 -55.56
CA ALA A 894 -3.06 -15.53 -56.57
C ALA A 894 -2.75 -16.93 -56.01
N ASP A 895 -2.35 -17.03 -54.74
CA ASP A 895 -2.23 -18.32 -54.02
C ASP A 895 -3.63 -18.69 -53.54
N LEU A 896 -4.26 -19.61 -54.26
CA LEU A 896 -5.65 -20.00 -54.08
C LEU A 896 -5.80 -21.32 -53.32
N ASP A 897 -4.72 -22.10 -53.20
CA ASP A 897 -4.71 -23.34 -52.40
C ASP A 897 -4.06 -23.18 -51.02
N ASP A 898 -3.56 -21.99 -50.70
CA ASP A 898 -2.97 -21.59 -49.42
C ASP A 898 -1.73 -22.42 -49.05
N ASP A 899 -0.95 -22.87 -50.04
CA ASP A 899 0.29 -23.62 -49.81
C ASP A 899 1.53 -22.72 -49.61
N GLY A 900 1.38 -21.40 -49.85
CA GLY A 900 2.39 -20.37 -49.67
C GLY A 900 3.26 -20.12 -50.90
N VAL A 901 2.98 -20.77 -52.03
CA VAL A 901 3.62 -20.51 -53.31
C VAL A 901 2.56 -20.30 -54.38
N VAL A 902 2.82 -19.38 -55.32
CA VAL A 902 1.98 -19.26 -56.52
C VAL A 902 2.55 -20.15 -57.61
N ASP A 903 1.86 -21.24 -57.90
CA ASP A 903 2.22 -22.20 -58.93
C ASP A 903 1.03 -22.70 -59.76
N PHE A 904 1.27 -23.70 -60.62
CA PHE A 904 0.22 -24.18 -61.53
C PHE A 904 -1.00 -24.77 -60.80
N ASN A 905 -0.88 -25.20 -59.54
CA ASN A 905 -1.98 -25.72 -58.75
C ASN A 905 -3.00 -24.62 -58.43
N ASP A 906 -2.56 -23.39 -58.15
CA ASP A 906 -3.46 -22.24 -57.97
C ASP A 906 -4.26 -21.96 -59.23
N PHE A 907 -3.60 -22.04 -60.39
CA PHE A 907 -4.27 -21.88 -61.67
C PHE A 907 -5.33 -22.97 -61.88
N LEU A 908 -5.07 -24.20 -61.42
CA LEU A 908 -6.07 -25.28 -61.45
C LEU A 908 -7.24 -25.02 -60.50
N VAL A 909 -6.99 -24.44 -59.32
CA VAL A 909 -8.04 -24.02 -58.38
C VAL A 909 -8.91 -22.94 -58.99
N PHE A 910 -8.31 -21.88 -59.55
CA PHE A 910 -9.03 -20.83 -60.27
C PHE A 910 -9.85 -21.42 -61.42
N LEU A 911 -9.22 -22.23 -62.27
CA LEU A 911 -9.87 -22.83 -63.44
C LEU A 911 -11.07 -23.71 -63.03
N ASN A 912 -10.99 -24.38 -61.89
CA ASN A 912 -12.11 -25.15 -61.36
C ASN A 912 -13.26 -24.25 -60.91
N TRP A 913 -12.99 -23.16 -60.16
CA TRP A 913 -14.00 -22.16 -59.79
C TRP A 913 -14.62 -21.51 -61.02
N TYR A 914 -13.80 -21.13 -61.99
CA TYR A 914 -14.20 -20.54 -63.25
C TYR A 914 -15.14 -21.44 -64.05
N ASN A 915 -14.77 -22.72 -64.23
CA ASN A 915 -15.57 -23.68 -65.00
C ASN A 915 -16.88 -24.08 -64.31
N THR A 916 -16.94 -23.97 -62.99
CA THR A 916 -18.14 -24.28 -62.20
C THR A 916 -19.01 -23.05 -61.94
N ALA A 917 -18.62 -21.88 -62.45
CA ALA A 917 -19.24 -20.60 -62.16
C ALA A 917 -19.37 -20.34 -60.65
N ASP A 918 -18.36 -20.72 -59.87
CA ASP A 918 -18.28 -20.47 -58.45
C ASP A 918 -18.07 -18.97 -58.21
N PRO A 919 -18.87 -18.30 -57.34
CA PRO A 919 -18.75 -16.87 -57.07
C PRO A 919 -17.35 -16.39 -56.67
N ARG A 920 -16.47 -17.28 -56.18
CA ARG A 920 -15.07 -16.95 -55.86
C ARG A 920 -14.20 -16.65 -57.08
N ALA A 921 -14.65 -17.03 -58.29
CA ALA A 921 -13.96 -16.71 -59.53
C ALA A 921 -14.27 -15.30 -60.06
N ASP A 922 -15.25 -14.57 -59.50
CA ASP A 922 -15.54 -13.18 -59.84
C ASP A 922 -14.55 -12.25 -59.12
N LEU A 923 -13.36 -12.08 -59.71
CA LEU A 923 -12.26 -11.32 -59.12
C LEU A 923 -12.38 -9.82 -59.36
N ASN A 924 -13.10 -9.42 -60.40
CA ASN A 924 -13.33 -8.00 -60.71
C ASN A 924 -14.57 -7.42 -59.99
N GLY A 925 -15.44 -8.28 -59.45
CA GLY A 925 -16.58 -7.93 -58.60
C GLY A 925 -17.79 -7.37 -59.34
N ASP A 926 -17.93 -7.64 -60.65
CA ASP A 926 -19.05 -7.15 -61.47
C ASP A 926 -20.29 -8.06 -61.43
N GLY A 927 -20.20 -9.21 -60.74
CA GLY A 927 -21.26 -10.19 -60.59
C GLY A 927 -21.38 -11.20 -61.73
N VAL A 928 -20.44 -11.20 -62.70
CA VAL A 928 -20.44 -12.08 -63.87
C VAL A 928 -19.07 -12.71 -64.05
N ILE A 929 -18.99 -14.03 -63.88
CA ILE A 929 -17.74 -14.77 -64.12
C ILE A 929 -17.50 -14.88 -65.63
N ASP A 930 -16.56 -14.09 -66.16
CA ASP A 930 -16.27 -14.00 -67.59
C ASP A 930 -14.77 -13.88 -67.90
N PHE A 931 -14.41 -13.58 -69.15
CA PHE A 931 -13.01 -13.53 -69.55
C PHE A 931 -12.20 -12.46 -68.78
N ASN A 932 -12.85 -11.41 -68.27
CA ASN A 932 -12.19 -10.35 -67.51
C ASN A 932 -11.69 -10.85 -66.15
N ASP A 933 -12.37 -11.83 -65.52
CA ASP A 933 -11.88 -12.44 -64.28
C ASP A 933 -10.67 -13.32 -64.49
N LEU A 934 -10.62 -14.06 -65.60
CA LEU A 934 -9.42 -14.80 -65.98
C LEU A 934 -8.26 -13.83 -66.22
N LEU A 935 -8.53 -12.68 -66.85
CA LEU A 935 -7.51 -11.66 -67.07
C LEU A 935 -7.02 -11.06 -65.75
N GLU A 936 -7.93 -10.79 -64.82
CA GLU A 936 -7.60 -10.30 -63.48
C GLU A 936 -6.80 -11.32 -62.68
N TYR A 937 -7.19 -12.59 -62.69
CA TYR A 937 -6.42 -13.66 -62.07
C TYR A 937 -5.02 -13.77 -62.68
N LEU A 938 -4.90 -13.76 -64.01
CA LEU A 938 -3.61 -13.80 -64.68
C LEU A 938 -2.74 -12.58 -64.35
N ASN A 939 -3.33 -11.40 -64.12
CA ASN A 939 -2.60 -10.24 -63.64
C ASN A 939 -2.04 -10.48 -62.23
N GLN A 940 -2.86 -11.05 -61.34
CA GLN A 940 -2.46 -11.37 -59.96
C GLN A 940 -1.39 -12.49 -59.94
N TYR A 941 -1.58 -13.55 -60.72
CA TYR A 941 -0.68 -14.70 -60.86
C TYR A 941 0.72 -14.30 -61.37
N ASN A 942 0.80 -13.33 -62.28
CA ASN A 942 2.07 -12.83 -62.81
C ASN A 942 2.71 -11.74 -61.95
N THR A 943 2.04 -11.30 -60.87
CA THR A 943 2.58 -10.32 -59.92
C THR A 943 3.31 -11.06 -58.80
N PRO A 944 4.57 -10.72 -58.48
CA PRO A 944 5.27 -11.33 -57.35
C PRO A 944 4.51 -11.11 -56.04
N CYS A 945 4.32 -12.18 -55.26
CA CYS A 945 3.79 -12.07 -53.91
C CYS A 945 4.70 -11.19 -53.03
N ALA A 946 4.08 -10.38 -52.17
CA ALA A 946 4.77 -9.45 -51.28
C ALA A 946 5.48 -10.13 -50.09
#